data_AF-A0A8H6TZL7-F1
#
_entry.id   AF-A0A8H6TZL7-F1
#
_cell.length_a   1.000
_cell.length_b   1.000
_cell.length_c   1.000
_cell.angle_alpha   90.00
_cell.angle_beta   90.00
_cell.angle_gamma   90.00
#
_symmetry.space_group_name_H-M   'P 1'
#
loop_
_entity.id
_entity.type
_entity.pdbx_description
1 polymer ?
#
loop_
_entity_poly.entity_id
_entity_poly.type
_entity_poly.pdbx_seq_one_letter_code
_entity_poly.pdbx_strand_id
1 'polypeptide(L)'
;MSLLLAPYNDAMRLGMGFNSFTQQLCINDAVRLADGKKGEPATDQHLRPQYRHGQMVGADGGNVDVSQDVVWTAKFVDRISEVTDSLNVSGSLQIKCDAIGGGGKASASFFDTNKFKESDINYLIQVRVTNQRLSAPDLIHFDPVAHVPNSEFTRVYGDSFISGFTEGGEFNALISIKLKDRSSAKAIKGQLEVDMNFKAASVSGSAAVDKSNSSSNIDGETTISVSWKGGGDIKDAEVSDWTLASLKAVAMEFPEHVMACPMRTNAILTKYTALKSFYETSVRGTPLQYENAGVYSSALLDAYMDYKVMWRDIQQAGWEVKQGQSMLTAKADIPQFADLALEAKADYTTRLKQHQRRIEEIQARNATKALPTPAVSTEEGTTESASADPTQPAASDALSSAPAATTRAVVKSSTTSPAPVAFVSIPEELPEAPMPPNNLKPYKPDIFGLDAARRDCRFEMIKIVREVDAVANDPKVACDPTRLYQYLSPAVFQMLLPTVTNLSKQKAAELAAEEAKKVEEDQAKEKDKLKNDLVSSQRDLGKLQDKQRELERTKGELEGKVRDLEAAKSKLNPHNGWAPFALNTPIRFRSIANRTSLDFDWSDNRGSKNFGQYDAVEHNNQKFEILSIGPKAFAIRHIASGRYITTQNSRPDGGVYMGMGDFPFPVTFQCLLDERGNANGKVMIRFAEQDEYTFNSEGIQCRKLIGWMHAKGANDEWQVKAFNDLSM
;
A
#
# COMPACT_ATOMS: atom_id res chain seq x y z
N MET A 1 -33.07 -5.30 -8.19
CA MET A 1 -32.50 -6.64 -7.97
C MET A 1 -31.07 -6.63 -8.46
N SER A 2 -30.14 -7.26 -7.73
CA SER A 2 -28.76 -7.47 -8.23
C SER A 2 -28.81 -8.33 -9.49
N LEU A 3 -28.04 -7.97 -10.51
CA LEU A 3 -27.91 -8.78 -11.73
C LEU A 3 -27.17 -10.08 -11.39
N LEU A 4 -27.65 -11.19 -11.94
CA LEU A 4 -26.91 -12.46 -11.92
C LEU A 4 -25.88 -12.40 -13.05
N LEU A 5 -24.59 -12.48 -12.69
CA LEU A 5 -23.47 -12.32 -13.61
C LEU A 5 -22.61 -13.57 -13.61
N ALA A 6 -22.04 -13.89 -14.76
CA ALA A 6 -20.98 -14.89 -14.89
C ALA A 6 -19.83 -14.33 -15.75
N PRO A 7 -18.57 -14.71 -15.49
CA PRO A 7 -17.42 -14.23 -16.26
C PRO A 7 -17.58 -14.55 -17.75
N TYR A 8 -17.37 -13.55 -18.60
CA TYR A 8 -17.54 -13.72 -20.04
C TYR A 8 -16.43 -14.60 -20.65
N ASN A 9 -16.85 -15.55 -21.48
CA ASN A 9 -16.02 -16.37 -22.37
C ASN A 9 -16.51 -16.20 -23.82
N ASP A 10 -15.62 -16.22 -24.80
CA ASP A 10 -15.92 -16.06 -26.24
C ASP A 10 -16.88 -17.13 -26.79
N ALA A 11 -17.01 -18.27 -26.12
CA ALA A 11 -17.99 -19.30 -26.47
C ALA A 11 -19.44 -18.93 -26.08
N MET A 12 -19.65 -17.90 -25.25
CA MET A 12 -20.97 -17.45 -24.81
C MET A 12 -21.73 -16.72 -25.91
N ARG A 13 -23.03 -17.02 -26.05
CA ARG A 13 -23.91 -16.44 -27.08
C ARG A 13 -25.26 -16.05 -26.46
N LEU A 14 -25.92 -15.08 -27.06
CA LEU A 14 -27.27 -14.69 -26.65
C LEU A 14 -28.25 -15.85 -26.83
N GLY A 15 -29.16 -16.00 -25.87
CA GLY A 15 -30.17 -17.05 -25.90
C GLY A 15 -29.65 -18.44 -25.53
N MET A 16 -28.35 -18.61 -25.34
CA MET A 16 -27.75 -19.87 -24.89
C MET A 16 -28.14 -20.17 -23.45
N GLY A 17 -28.47 -21.43 -23.18
CA GLY A 17 -28.67 -21.94 -21.83
C GLY A 17 -27.37 -21.97 -21.02
N PHE A 18 -27.50 -21.75 -19.73
CA PHE A 18 -26.37 -21.61 -18.82
C PHE A 18 -26.71 -22.16 -17.44
N ASN A 19 -25.81 -23.00 -16.92
CA ASN A 19 -25.88 -23.44 -15.53
C ASN A 19 -25.11 -22.45 -14.65
N SER A 20 -25.82 -21.64 -13.86
CA SER A 20 -25.23 -20.61 -13.00
C SER A 20 -24.39 -21.20 -11.87
N PHE A 21 -24.70 -22.41 -11.41
CA PHE A 21 -23.95 -23.09 -10.36
C PHE A 21 -22.63 -23.62 -10.88
N THR A 22 -22.63 -24.48 -11.90
CA THR A 22 -21.40 -25.08 -12.46
C THR A 22 -20.69 -24.19 -13.47
N GLN A 23 -21.31 -23.07 -13.85
CA GLN A 23 -20.86 -22.14 -14.90
C GLN A 23 -20.60 -22.82 -16.25
N GLN A 24 -21.38 -23.86 -16.55
CA GLN A 24 -21.28 -24.61 -17.80
C GLN A 24 -22.20 -24.01 -18.86
N LEU A 25 -21.68 -23.89 -20.08
CA LEU A 25 -22.48 -23.59 -21.26
C LEU A 25 -23.37 -24.79 -21.58
N CYS A 26 -24.66 -24.53 -21.79
CA CYS A 26 -25.64 -25.55 -22.12
C CYS A 26 -26.07 -25.39 -23.59
N ILE A 27 -27.31 -25.76 -23.91
CA ILE A 27 -27.80 -25.71 -25.29
C ILE A 27 -27.79 -24.29 -25.89
N ASN A 28 -27.44 -24.18 -27.17
CA ASN A 28 -27.57 -22.95 -27.92
C ASN A 28 -29.05 -22.62 -28.20
N ASP A 29 -29.36 -21.33 -28.32
CA ASP A 29 -30.70 -20.84 -28.73
C ASP A 29 -31.86 -21.39 -27.88
N ALA A 30 -31.61 -21.65 -26.59
CA ALA A 30 -32.63 -22.01 -25.61
C ALA A 30 -33.74 -20.95 -25.52
N VAL A 31 -33.39 -19.69 -25.75
CA VAL A 31 -34.32 -18.56 -25.85
C VAL A 31 -34.04 -17.82 -27.15
N ARG A 32 -35.11 -17.45 -27.83
CA ARG A 32 -35.09 -16.72 -29.10
C ARG A 32 -35.82 -15.39 -29.00
N LEU A 33 -35.59 -14.60 -30.04
CA LEU A 33 -36.26 -13.33 -30.25
C LEU A 33 -37.76 -13.57 -30.52
N ALA A 34 -38.62 -12.64 -30.09
CA ALA A 34 -40.07 -12.74 -30.27
C ALA A 34 -40.50 -12.95 -31.73
N ASP A 35 -39.82 -12.28 -32.67
CA ASP A 35 -40.10 -12.34 -34.12
C ASP A 35 -39.13 -13.25 -34.91
N GLY A 36 -38.24 -13.96 -34.21
CA GLY A 36 -37.17 -14.76 -34.84
C GLY A 36 -37.70 -16.05 -35.48
N LYS A 37 -37.19 -16.41 -36.66
CA LYS A 37 -37.49 -17.71 -37.27
C LYS A 37 -36.84 -18.85 -36.48
N LYS A 38 -37.46 -20.03 -36.51
CA LYS A 38 -36.92 -21.22 -35.85
C LYS A 38 -35.52 -21.54 -36.43
N GLY A 39 -34.49 -21.52 -35.57
CA GLY A 39 -33.10 -21.78 -35.94
C GLY A 39 -32.26 -20.54 -36.31
N GLU A 40 -32.82 -19.33 -36.22
CA GLU A 40 -32.07 -18.08 -36.36
C GLU A 40 -31.48 -17.66 -35.00
N PRO A 41 -30.14 -17.60 -34.86
CA PRO A 41 -29.51 -17.27 -33.59
C PRO A 41 -29.63 -15.79 -33.29
N ALA A 42 -29.80 -15.45 -32.01
CA ALA A 42 -29.73 -14.07 -31.57
C ALA A 42 -28.29 -13.54 -31.75
N THR A 43 -28.14 -12.48 -32.54
CA THR A 43 -26.85 -11.82 -32.80
C THR A 43 -26.71 -10.53 -32.00
N ASP A 44 -25.48 -10.02 -31.93
CA ASP A 44 -25.13 -8.77 -31.25
C ASP A 44 -25.92 -7.54 -31.76
N GLN A 45 -26.53 -7.61 -32.94
CA GLN A 45 -27.39 -6.53 -33.47
C GLN A 45 -28.65 -6.30 -32.63
N HIS A 46 -29.07 -7.31 -31.87
CA HIS A 46 -30.25 -7.26 -31.00
C HIS A 46 -29.94 -6.71 -29.61
N LEU A 47 -28.65 -6.49 -29.30
CA LEU A 47 -28.25 -5.84 -28.06
C LEU A 47 -28.62 -4.37 -28.10
N ARG A 48 -29.15 -3.89 -26.98
CA ARG A 48 -29.40 -2.47 -26.75
C ARG A 48 -28.59 -2.01 -25.53
N PRO A 49 -27.89 -0.86 -25.64
CA PRO A 49 -27.71 -0.01 -26.84
C PRO A 49 -26.91 -0.68 -27.98
N GLN A 50 -27.08 -0.21 -29.23
CA GLN A 50 -26.37 -0.77 -30.40
C GLN A 50 -24.99 -0.15 -30.57
N TYR A 51 -23.97 -0.99 -30.77
CA TYR A 51 -22.61 -0.56 -31.06
C TYR A 51 -22.38 -0.39 -32.56
N ARG A 52 -21.97 0.80 -33.03
CA ARG A 52 -21.49 1.02 -34.42
C ARG A 52 -20.13 1.69 -34.41
N HIS A 53 -19.07 0.95 -34.78
CA HIS A 53 -17.75 1.51 -35.15
C HIS A 53 -17.23 2.62 -34.19
N GLY A 54 -17.30 2.39 -32.87
CA GLY A 54 -16.79 3.36 -31.89
C GLY A 54 -17.70 4.55 -31.57
N GLN A 55 -18.92 4.62 -32.13
CA GLN A 55 -19.96 5.56 -31.73
C GLN A 55 -21.24 4.82 -31.29
N MET A 56 -21.84 5.35 -30.23
CA MET A 56 -23.02 4.78 -29.60
C MET A 56 -24.28 5.41 -30.18
N VAL A 57 -25.22 4.57 -30.60
CA VAL A 57 -26.52 5.04 -31.09
C VAL A 57 -27.59 4.55 -30.13
N GLY A 58 -28.34 5.48 -29.53
CA GLY A 58 -29.50 5.19 -28.70
C GLY A 58 -30.58 4.47 -29.50
N ALA A 59 -31.59 3.92 -28.83
CA ALA A 59 -32.72 3.26 -29.49
C ALA A 59 -33.49 4.21 -30.45
N ASP A 60 -33.27 5.52 -30.30
CA ASP A 60 -33.81 6.65 -31.04
C ASP A 60 -32.88 7.22 -32.13
N GLY A 61 -31.66 6.68 -32.28
CA GLY A 61 -30.69 7.22 -33.25
C GLY A 61 -29.72 8.26 -32.70
N GLY A 62 -29.81 8.66 -31.43
CA GLY A 62 -28.98 9.72 -30.83
C GLY A 62 -27.62 9.23 -30.31
N ASN A 63 -26.61 10.11 -30.25
CA ASN A 63 -25.35 9.80 -29.56
C ASN A 63 -25.60 9.63 -28.06
N VAL A 64 -25.26 8.46 -27.50
CA VAL A 64 -25.33 8.22 -26.06
C VAL A 64 -23.97 8.54 -25.45
N ASP A 65 -23.94 9.51 -24.54
CA ASP A 65 -22.74 9.80 -23.74
C ASP A 65 -22.45 8.58 -22.84
N VAL A 66 -21.29 7.95 -23.00
CA VAL A 66 -20.96 6.71 -22.30
C VAL A 66 -20.51 7.05 -20.89
N SER A 67 -21.46 7.11 -19.96
CA SER A 67 -21.15 7.22 -18.53
C SER A 67 -20.44 5.95 -18.05
N GLN A 68 -19.22 6.09 -17.51
CA GLN A 68 -18.50 5.00 -16.89
C GLN A 68 -18.85 4.92 -15.40
N ASP A 69 -19.21 3.72 -14.94
CA ASP A 69 -19.33 3.39 -13.52
C ASP A 69 -18.08 2.64 -13.06
N VAL A 70 -17.28 3.27 -12.20
CA VAL A 70 -16.02 2.72 -11.68
C VAL A 70 -16.20 2.31 -10.22
N VAL A 71 -16.13 1.00 -9.97
CA VAL A 71 -16.25 0.42 -8.64
C VAL A 71 -14.87 -0.04 -8.15
N TRP A 72 -14.43 0.56 -7.04
CA TRP A 72 -13.19 0.22 -6.37
C TRP A 72 -13.46 -0.66 -5.15
N THR A 73 -12.82 -1.82 -5.10
CA THR A 73 -12.83 -2.72 -3.94
C THR A 73 -11.41 -2.99 -3.51
N ALA A 74 -11.10 -2.72 -2.24
CA ALA A 74 -9.84 -3.07 -1.63
C ALA A 74 -10.12 -3.65 -0.25
N LYS A 75 -9.70 -4.89 0.01
CA LYS A 75 -10.01 -5.62 1.25
C LYS A 75 -8.97 -6.69 1.56
N PHE A 76 -8.78 -6.97 2.86
CA PHE A 76 -8.11 -8.19 3.28
C PHE A 76 -9.02 -9.40 3.03
N VAL A 77 -8.42 -10.50 2.63
CA VAL A 77 -9.14 -11.73 2.30
C VAL A 77 -8.46 -12.92 2.94
N ASP A 78 -9.20 -13.70 3.74
CA ASP A 78 -8.65 -14.88 4.42
C ASP A 78 -9.04 -16.20 3.71
N ARG A 79 -10.10 -16.16 2.89
CA ARG A 79 -10.69 -17.33 2.23
C ARG A 79 -10.66 -17.19 0.72
N ILE A 80 -10.40 -18.30 0.03
CA ILE A 80 -10.31 -18.32 -1.43
C ILE A 80 -11.69 -18.09 -2.03
N SER A 81 -12.73 -18.59 -1.37
CA SER A 81 -14.11 -18.35 -1.81
C SER A 81 -14.45 -16.87 -1.93
N GLU A 82 -13.95 -16.02 -1.03
CA GLU A 82 -14.20 -14.57 -1.08
C GLU A 82 -13.51 -13.88 -2.26
N VAL A 83 -12.41 -14.45 -2.77
CA VAL A 83 -11.76 -14.00 -4.02
C VAL A 83 -12.58 -14.48 -5.21
N THR A 84 -12.93 -15.77 -5.28
CA THR A 84 -13.70 -16.31 -6.43
C THR A 84 -15.08 -15.66 -6.54
N ASP A 85 -15.77 -15.43 -5.41
CA ASP A 85 -17.06 -14.77 -5.36
C ASP A 85 -16.97 -13.32 -5.88
N SER A 86 -15.87 -12.60 -5.58
CA SER A 86 -15.64 -11.24 -6.09
C SER A 86 -15.40 -11.18 -7.60
N LEU A 87 -14.95 -12.28 -8.19
CA LEU A 87 -14.78 -12.45 -9.63
C LEU A 87 -16.03 -13.00 -10.32
N ASN A 88 -17.13 -13.20 -9.60
CA ASN A 88 -18.31 -13.95 -10.05
C ASN A 88 -17.97 -15.40 -10.49
N VAL A 89 -16.90 -16.01 -10.00
CA VAL A 89 -16.53 -17.41 -10.28
C VAL A 89 -17.14 -18.31 -9.23
N SER A 90 -17.90 -19.33 -9.63
CA SER A 90 -18.53 -20.24 -8.69
C SER A 90 -17.52 -21.20 -8.05
N GLY A 91 -17.72 -21.51 -6.77
CA GLY A 91 -16.88 -22.48 -6.06
C GLY A 91 -16.89 -23.87 -6.70
N SER A 92 -18.04 -24.28 -7.24
CA SER A 92 -18.17 -25.57 -7.94
C SER A 92 -17.34 -25.64 -9.22
N LEU A 93 -17.29 -24.56 -10.03
CA LEU A 93 -16.45 -24.49 -11.22
C LEU A 93 -14.98 -24.62 -10.81
N GLN A 94 -14.55 -23.86 -9.78
CA GLN A 94 -13.16 -23.88 -9.34
C GLN A 94 -12.72 -25.26 -8.85
N ILE A 95 -13.55 -25.94 -8.05
CA ILE A 95 -13.27 -27.32 -7.58
C ILE A 95 -13.16 -28.27 -8.78
N LYS A 96 -14.10 -28.21 -9.73
CA LYS A 96 -14.12 -29.11 -10.89
C LYS A 96 -12.92 -28.90 -11.81
N CYS A 97 -12.57 -27.64 -12.10
CA CYS A 97 -11.40 -27.32 -12.91
C CYS A 97 -10.11 -27.85 -12.28
N ASP A 98 -9.95 -27.67 -10.97
CA ASP A 98 -8.75 -28.11 -10.27
C ASP A 98 -8.67 -29.64 -10.12
N ALA A 99 -9.81 -30.31 -9.91
CA ALA A 99 -9.88 -31.77 -9.78
C ALA A 99 -9.45 -32.53 -11.04
N ILE A 100 -9.63 -31.95 -12.23
CA ILE A 100 -9.24 -32.54 -13.52
C ILE A 100 -7.72 -32.40 -13.78
N GLY A 101 -6.99 -31.68 -12.92
CA GLY A 101 -5.54 -31.54 -13.02
C GLY A 101 -5.05 -30.71 -14.20
N GLY A 102 -5.96 -30.04 -14.90
CA GLY A 102 -5.65 -29.11 -15.98
C GLY A 102 -5.73 -27.68 -15.49
N GLY A 103 -4.67 -26.91 -15.67
CA GLY A 103 -4.69 -25.44 -15.62
C GLY A 103 -5.56 -24.82 -16.73
N GLY A 104 -6.78 -25.34 -16.93
CA GLY A 104 -7.78 -24.76 -17.78
C GLY A 104 -8.13 -23.36 -17.24
N LYS A 105 -8.17 -22.39 -18.15
CA LYS A 105 -8.38 -20.97 -17.88
C LYS A 105 -9.79 -20.69 -17.33
N ALA A 106 -10.12 -21.17 -16.14
CA ALA A 106 -11.16 -20.53 -15.34
C ALA A 106 -10.61 -19.15 -14.91
N SER A 107 -11.45 -18.11 -14.87
CA SER A 107 -11.02 -16.76 -14.46
C SER A 107 -10.35 -16.70 -13.07
N ALA A 108 -10.51 -17.76 -12.26
CA ALA A 108 -9.86 -17.91 -10.96
C ALA A 108 -8.43 -18.48 -11.01
N SER A 109 -7.86 -18.78 -12.19
CA SER A 109 -6.45 -19.19 -12.33
C SER A 109 -5.44 -18.04 -12.21
N PHE A 110 -5.86 -16.85 -11.78
CA PHE A 110 -4.99 -15.67 -11.80
C PHE A 110 -4.02 -15.57 -10.63
N PHE A 111 -4.20 -16.35 -9.56
CA PHE A 111 -3.33 -16.35 -8.39
C PHE A 111 -2.91 -17.76 -7.99
N ASP A 112 -1.70 -17.87 -7.40
CA ASP A 112 -1.22 -19.13 -6.86
C ASP A 112 -1.89 -19.41 -5.51
N THR A 113 -2.77 -20.40 -5.49
CA THR A 113 -3.47 -20.90 -4.30
C THR A 113 -2.51 -21.22 -3.16
N ASN A 114 -1.32 -21.73 -3.46
CA ASN A 114 -0.34 -22.09 -2.43
C ASN A 114 0.24 -20.83 -1.78
N LYS A 115 0.60 -19.83 -2.58
CA LYS A 115 1.09 -18.55 -2.05
C LYS A 115 0.03 -17.87 -1.20
N PHE A 116 -1.22 -17.88 -1.64
CA PHE A 116 -2.34 -17.33 -0.86
C PHE A 116 -2.45 -17.99 0.53
N LYS A 117 -2.39 -19.32 0.62
CA LYS A 117 -2.55 -20.05 1.90
C LYS A 117 -1.30 -20.01 2.78
N GLU A 118 -0.11 -19.89 2.20
CA GLU A 118 1.13 -19.74 2.97
C GLU A 118 1.38 -18.32 3.50
N SER A 119 0.75 -17.32 2.88
CA SER A 119 0.90 -15.92 3.26
C SER A 119 0.13 -15.58 4.54
N ASP A 120 0.71 -14.72 5.38
CA ASP A 120 0.09 -14.25 6.62
C ASP A 120 -0.88 -13.08 6.35
N ILE A 121 -0.72 -12.40 5.21
CA ILE A 121 -1.57 -11.31 4.75
C ILE A 121 -1.90 -11.52 3.28
N ASN A 122 -3.18 -11.54 2.93
CA ASN A 122 -3.64 -11.43 1.56
C ASN A 122 -4.54 -10.19 1.41
N TYR A 123 -4.22 -9.35 0.45
CA TYR A 123 -4.94 -8.10 0.17
C TYR A 123 -5.38 -8.08 -1.29
N LEU A 124 -6.69 -8.01 -1.51
CA LEU A 124 -7.32 -8.01 -2.83
C LEU A 124 -7.67 -6.58 -3.21
N ILE A 125 -7.23 -6.16 -4.40
CA ILE A 125 -7.58 -4.91 -5.06
C ILE A 125 -8.33 -5.26 -6.33
N GLN A 126 -9.49 -4.64 -6.53
CA GLN A 126 -10.33 -4.83 -7.70
C GLN A 126 -10.85 -3.48 -8.18
N VAL A 127 -10.64 -3.22 -9.48
CA VAL A 127 -11.19 -2.07 -10.20
C VAL A 127 -12.13 -2.62 -11.26
N ARG A 128 -13.43 -2.42 -11.07
CA ARG A 128 -14.43 -2.82 -12.05
C ARG A 128 -15.00 -1.60 -12.72
N VAL A 129 -14.73 -1.46 -14.00
CA VAL A 129 -15.21 -0.38 -14.85
C VAL A 129 -16.34 -0.95 -15.69
N THR A 130 -17.56 -0.42 -15.50
CA THR A 130 -18.71 -0.75 -16.33
C THR A 130 -18.99 0.44 -17.22
N ASN A 131 -18.67 0.33 -18.49
CA ASN A 131 -19.03 1.35 -19.46
C ASN A 131 -20.52 1.17 -19.81
N GLN A 132 -20.94 -0.08 -20.06
CA GLN A 132 -22.25 -0.35 -20.63
C GLN A 132 -22.81 -1.72 -20.22
N ARG A 133 -24.14 -1.81 -20.29
CA ARG A 133 -24.88 -3.07 -20.17
C ARG A 133 -25.65 -3.28 -21.44
N LEU A 134 -25.26 -4.31 -22.18
CA LEU A 134 -25.87 -4.72 -23.42
C LEU A 134 -26.90 -5.79 -23.09
N SER A 135 -28.17 -5.54 -23.36
CA SER A 135 -29.24 -6.53 -23.15
C SER A 135 -30.08 -6.70 -24.41
N ALA A 136 -30.57 -7.91 -24.65
CA ALA A 136 -31.49 -8.20 -25.75
C ALA A 136 -32.93 -8.24 -25.18
N PRO A 137 -33.68 -7.12 -25.17
CA PRO A 137 -35.02 -7.08 -24.56
C PRO A 137 -36.03 -7.97 -25.30
N ASP A 138 -35.83 -8.19 -26.60
CA ASP A 138 -36.73 -8.96 -27.45
C ASP A 138 -36.48 -10.48 -27.34
N LEU A 139 -35.49 -10.91 -26.55
CA LEU A 139 -35.09 -12.31 -26.33
C LEU A 139 -35.97 -12.96 -25.26
N ILE A 140 -37.23 -13.25 -25.61
CA ILE A 140 -38.28 -13.63 -24.64
C ILE A 140 -38.98 -14.97 -24.96
N HIS A 141 -38.68 -15.63 -26.07
CA HIS A 141 -39.36 -16.85 -26.50
C HIS A 141 -38.54 -18.10 -26.19
N PHE A 142 -38.95 -18.90 -25.21
CA PHE A 142 -38.30 -20.18 -24.90
C PHE A 142 -38.55 -21.20 -26.03
N ASP A 143 -37.49 -21.77 -26.60
CA ASP A 143 -37.58 -22.78 -27.67
C ASP A 143 -37.18 -24.16 -27.13
N PRO A 144 -38.14 -25.01 -26.75
CA PRO A 144 -37.83 -26.35 -26.28
C PRO A 144 -37.39 -27.26 -27.44
N VAL A 145 -36.33 -28.01 -27.21
CA VAL A 145 -36.02 -29.24 -27.94
C VAL A 145 -37.11 -30.28 -27.70
N ALA A 146 -37.51 -30.95 -28.78
CA ALA A 146 -38.50 -32.00 -28.74
C ALA A 146 -38.04 -33.17 -27.85
N HIS A 147 -38.99 -33.73 -27.07
CA HIS A 147 -38.80 -34.96 -26.29
C HIS A 147 -37.75 -34.92 -25.16
N VAL A 148 -37.36 -33.74 -24.66
CA VAL A 148 -36.51 -33.65 -23.45
C VAL A 148 -37.34 -34.02 -22.21
N PRO A 149 -36.95 -35.03 -21.43
CA PRO A 149 -37.62 -35.37 -20.18
C PRO A 149 -37.48 -34.25 -19.14
N ASN A 150 -38.49 -34.06 -18.30
CA ASN A 150 -38.46 -33.04 -17.25
C ASN A 150 -37.25 -33.17 -16.30
N SER A 151 -36.79 -34.40 -16.05
CA SER A 151 -35.64 -34.70 -15.20
C SER A 151 -34.30 -34.26 -15.80
N GLU A 152 -34.22 -34.11 -17.12
CA GLU A 152 -32.98 -33.70 -17.80
C GLU A 152 -32.95 -32.21 -18.14
N PHE A 153 -33.99 -31.47 -17.76
CA PHE A 153 -34.14 -30.06 -18.13
C PHE A 153 -32.89 -29.24 -17.78
N THR A 154 -32.45 -29.25 -16.52
CA THR A 154 -31.28 -28.45 -16.11
C THR A 154 -29.97 -28.96 -16.70
N ARG A 155 -29.88 -30.24 -17.05
CA ARG A 155 -28.70 -30.77 -17.78
C ARG A 155 -28.63 -30.20 -19.20
N VAL A 156 -29.77 -30.07 -19.88
CA VAL A 156 -29.84 -29.63 -21.28
C VAL A 156 -29.84 -28.10 -21.41
N TYR A 157 -30.62 -27.41 -20.59
CA TYR A 157 -30.82 -25.96 -20.68
C TYR A 157 -30.05 -25.17 -19.62
N GLY A 158 -29.64 -25.79 -18.50
CA GLY A 158 -29.21 -25.07 -17.31
C GLY A 158 -30.40 -24.54 -16.50
N ASP A 159 -30.12 -23.66 -15.53
CA ASP A 159 -31.12 -22.95 -14.72
C ASP A 159 -31.43 -21.55 -15.24
N SER A 160 -30.55 -21.01 -16.10
CA SER A 160 -30.64 -19.66 -16.65
C SER A 160 -30.24 -19.65 -18.13
N PHE A 161 -30.41 -18.52 -18.78
CA PHE A 161 -29.90 -18.27 -20.13
C PHE A 161 -29.17 -16.93 -20.19
N ILE A 162 -28.28 -16.79 -21.18
CA ILE A 162 -27.53 -15.55 -21.42
C ILE A 162 -28.44 -14.55 -22.14
N SER A 163 -28.82 -13.49 -21.45
CA SER A 163 -29.71 -12.44 -21.97
C SER A 163 -28.99 -11.18 -22.43
N GLY A 164 -27.69 -11.09 -22.16
CA GLY A 164 -26.90 -9.89 -22.43
C GLY A 164 -25.47 -10.00 -21.92
N PHE A 165 -24.73 -8.91 -22.02
CA PHE A 165 -23.34 -8.78 -21.62
C PHE A 165 -23.08 -7.43 -20.96
N THR A 166 -22.07 -7.36 -20.08
CA THR A 166 -21.53 -6.10 -19.59
C THR A 166 -20.22 -5.81 -20.30
N GLU A 167 -20.04 -4.57 -20.75
CA GLU A 167 -18.80 -4.10 -21.39
C GLU A 167 -18.10 -3.07 -20.53
N GLY A 168 -16.78 -3.14 -20.53
CA GLY A 168 -15.90 -2.27 -19.76
C GLY A 168 -14.58 -2.97 -19.49
N GLY A 169 -14.18 -3.02 -18.22
CA GLY A 169 -12.93 -3.67 -17.84
C GLY A 169 -12.91 -4.10 -16.38
N GLU A 170 -12.12 -5.12 -16.10
CA GLU A 170 -11.89 -5.64 -14.76
C GLU A 170 -10.39 -5.73 -14.55
N PHE A 171 -9.89 -5.11 -13.49
CA PHE A 171 -8.53 -5.23 -13.01
C PHE A 171 -8.58 -5.85 -11.63
N ASN A 172 -7.90 -6.99 -11.47
CA ASN A 172 -7.85 -7.74 -10.22
C ASN A 172 -6.38 -7.94 -9.84
N ALA A 173 -6.03 -7.58 -8.61
CA ALA A 173 -4.70 -7.77 -8.09
C ALA A 173 -4.76 -8.37 -6.67
N LEU A 174 -4.01 -9.44 -6.46
CA LEU A 174 -3.89 -10.11 -5.18
C LEU A 174 -2.46 -10.00 -4.68
N ILE A 175 -2.29 -9.30 -3.56
CA ILE A 175 -1.02 -9.14 -2.87
C ILE A 175 -0.98 -10.17 -1.74
N SER A 176 -0.08 -11.14 -1.84
CA SER A 176 0.13 -12.18 -0.83
C SER A 176 1.49 -11.96 -0.17
N ILE A 177 1.51 -11.67 1.13
CA ILE A 177 2.73 -11.35 1.89
C ILE A 177 2.94 -12.43 2.94
N LYS A 178 4.11 -13.07 2.87
CA LYS A 178 4.61 -14.00 3.88
C LYS A 178 5.63 -13.28 4.75
N LEU A 179 5.31 -13.11 6.03
CA LEU A 179 6.12 -12.33 6.97
C LEU A 179 7.22 -13.19 7.57
N LYS A 180 8.41 -12.60 7.80
CA LYS A 180 9.42 -13.24 8.65
C LYS A 180 8.98 -13.22 10.12
N ASP A 181 8.43 -12.10 10.56
CA ASP A 181 7.85 -11.92 11.89
C ASP A 181 6.36 -11.59 11.81
N ARG A 182 5.52 -12.50 12.33
CA ARG A 182 4.06 -12.36 12.38
C ARG A 182 3.61 -11.20 13.26
N SER A 183 4.43 -10.73 14.21
CA SER A 183 4.08 -9.60 15.07
C SER A 183 3.90 -8.30 14.26
N SER A 184 4.62 -8.16 13.15
CA SER A 184 4.58 -7.01 12.24
C SER A 184 3.29 -6.93 11.40
N ALA A 185 2.47 -7.99 11.40
CA ALA A 185 1.32 -8.10 10.51
C ALA A 185 0.34 -6.93 10.65
N LYS A 186 0.05 -6.48 11.88
CA LYS A 186 -0.88 -5.39 12.13
C LYS A 186 -0.39 -4.05 11.55
N ALA A 187 0.92 -3.79 11.64
CA ALA A 187 1.52 -2.58 11.10
C ALA A 187 1.46 -2.58 9.56
N ILE A 188 1.81 -3.70 8.94
CA ILE A 188 1.78 -3.86 7.48
C ILE A 188 0.35 -3.81 6.93
N LYS A 189 -0.63 -4.42 7.62
CA LYS A 189 -2.05 -4.29 7.25
C LYS A 189 -2.51 -2.83 7.27
N GLY A 190 -2.22 -2.09 8.35
CA GLY A 190 -2.57 -0.68 8.44
C GLY A 190 -1.89 0.18 7.37
N GLN A 191 -0.64 -0.16 7.02
CA GLN A 191 0.06 0.52 5.95
C GLN A 191 -0.55 0.24 4.57
N LEU A 192 -0.86 -1.02 4.25
CA LEU A 192 -1.50 -1.38 2.97
C LEU A 192 -2.85 -0.68 2.79
N GLU A 193 -3.65 -0.55 3.84
CA GLU A 193 -4.92 0.19 3.77
C GLU A 193 -4.71 1.66 3.41
N VAL A 194 -3.66 2.31 3.95
CA VAL A 194 -3.33 3.71 3.66
C VAL A 194 -2.76 3.84 2.24
N ASP A 195 -1.76 3.03 1.92
CA ASP A 195 -1.03 3.10 0.65
C ASP A 195 -1.93 2.75 -0.53
N MET A 196 -2.88 1.84 -0.35
CA MET A 196 -3.83 1.38 -1.38
C MET A 196 -5.23 1.98 -1.19
N ASN A 197 -5.34 3.15 -0.54
CA ASN A 197 -6.62 3.86 -0.46
C ASN A 197 -6.93 4.61 -1.77
N PHE A 198 -7.64 3.95 -2.68
CA PHE A 198 -8.06 4.53 -3.96
C PHE A 198 -9.20 5.56 -3.84
N LYS A 199 -9.96 5.55 -2.73
CA LYS A 199 -11.12 6.44 -2.53
C LYS A 199 -10.73 7.90 -2.26
N ALA A 200 -9.54 8.14 -1.70
CA ALA A 200 -9.03 9.49 -1.47
C ALA A 200 -8.67 10.20 -2.79
N ALA A 201 -8.25 9.43 -3.81
CA ALA A 201 -7.84 9.96 -5.10
C ALA A 201 -9.01 10.15 -6.08
N SER A 202 -10.13 9.42 -5.91
CA SER A 202 -11.29 9.48 -6.82
C SER A 202 -12.23 10.69 -6.60
N VAL A 203 -12.04 11.49 -5.55
CA VAL A 203 -12.93 12.63 -5.21
C VAL A 203 -12.28 13.99 -5.54
N SER A 204 -10.96 14.06 -5.64
CA SER A 204 -10.24 15.29 -6.02
C SER A 204 -9.72 15.16 -7.45
N GLY A 205 -10.50 15.63 -8.41
CA GLY A 205 -10.04 15.78 -9.79
C GLY A 205 -8.71 16.54 -9.84
N SER A 206 -7.74 15.99 -10.56
CA SER A 206 -6.41 16.56 -10.80
C SER A 206 -5.63 16.95 -9.53
N ALA A 207 -4.96 15.97 -8.93
CA ALA A 207 -3.78 16.25 -8.12
C ALA A 207 -2.68 15.30 -8.55
N ALA A 208 -1.57 15.87 -9.03
CA ALA A 208 -0.33 15.17 -9.24
C ALA A 208 -0.05 14.32 -7.98
N VAL A 209 0.02 13.00 -8.17
CA VAL A 209 0.38 12.07 -7.11
C VAL A 209 1.77 12.46 -6.65
N ASP A 210 1.87 13.12 -5.48
CA ASP A 210 3.13 13.27 -4.78
C ASP A 210 3.71 11.86 -4.66
N LYS A 211 4.84 11.64 -5.35
CA LYS A 211 5.71 10.47 -5.23
C LYS A 211 6.28 10.44 -3.80
N SER A 212 5.43 10.21 -2.83
CA SER A 212 5.85 9.68 -1.54
C SER A 212 6.37 8.28 -1.84
N ASN A 213 7.69 8.13 -1.79
CA ASN A 213 8.37 6.84 -1.89
C ASN A 213 7.83 5.94 -0.76
N SER A 214 6.79 5.16 -1.02
CA SER A 214 6.33 4.07 -0.15
C SER A 214 7.16 2.81 -0.41
N SER A 215 8.49 2.93 -0.41
CA SER A 215 9.36 1.77 -0.24
C SER A 215 9.63 1.57 1.24
N SER A 216 8.57 1.30 2.00
CA SER A 216 8.73 0.62 3.29
C SER A 216 9.26 -0.77 3.01
N ASN A 217 10.40 -1.09 3.58
CA ASN A 217 11.04 -2.39 3.47
C ASN A 217 10.14 -3.42 4.18
N ILE A 218 9.23 -4.07 3.44
CA ILE A 218 8.44 -5.20 3.97
C ILE A 218 9.44 -6.32 4.20
N ASP A 219 9.72 -6.64 5.47
CA ASP A 219 10.64 -7.73 5.83
C ASP A 219 9.94 -9.09 5.67
N GLY A 220 9.68 -9.46 4.42
CA GLY A 220 8.90 -10.63 4.03
C GLY A 220 8.91 -10.88 2.52
N GLU A 221 8.41 -12.04 2.12
CA GLU A 221 8.21 -12.37 0.70
C GLU A 221 6.86 -11.80 0.24
N THR A 222 6.89 -10.86 -0.71
CA THR A 222 5.69 -10.27 -1.31
C THR A 222 5.48 -10.84 -2.70
N THR A 223 4.36 -11.51 -2.93
CA THR A 223 3.93 -12.01 -4.24
C THR A 223 2.74 -11.18 -4.72
N ILE A 224 2.85 -10.57 -5.90
CA ILE A 224 1.75 -9.81 -6.51
C ILE A 224 1.28 -10.55 -7.75
N SER A 225 0.02 -10.97 -7.75
CA SER A 225 -0.65 -11.61 -8.89
C SER A 225 -1.68 -10.66 -9.48
N VAL A 226 -1.57 -10.35 -10.77
CA VAL A 226 -2.44 -9.40 -11.46
C VAL A 226 -3.10 -10.07 -12.65
N SER A 227 -4.41 -9.85 -12.82
CA SER A 227 -5.17 -10.19 -14.01
C SER A 227 -6.07 -9.03 -14.38
N TRP A 228 -6.10 -8.70 -15.67
CA TRP A 228 -6.98 -7.68 -16.19
C TRP A 228 -7.67 -8.12 -17.47
N LYS A 229 -8.79 -7.47 -17.77
CA LYS A 229 -9.56 -7.60 -19.00
C LYS A 229 -10.10 -6.23 -19.39
N GLY A 230 -9.99 -5.86 -20.66
CA GLY A 230 -10.22 -4.48 -21.09
C GLY A 230 -9.02 -3.57 -20.78
N GLY A 231 -8.96 -2.41 -21.42
CA GLY A 231 -7.85 -1.46 -21.27
C GLY A 231 -6.64 -1.69 -22.18
N GLY A 232 -6.58 -2.84 -22.86
CA GLY A 232 -5.44 -3.19 -23.73
C GLY A 232 -4.18 -3.54 -22.93
N ASP A 233 -3.02 -3.17 -23.46
CA ASP A 233 -1.74 -3.35 -22.78
C ASP A 233 -1.55 -2.24 -21.74
N ILE A 234 -1.96 -2.52 -20.52
CA ILE A 234 -1.85 -1.60 -19.36
C ILE A 234 -0.50 -1.73 -18.64
N LYS A 235 0.38 -2.60 -19.12
CA LYS A 235 1.69 -2.87 -18.52
C LYS A 235 2.77 -2.43 -19.50
N ASP A 236 3.64 -1.54 -19.05
CA ASP A 236 4.82 -1.14 -19.83
C ASP A 236 5.70 -2.34 -20.13
N ALA A 237 6.06 -2.51 -21.41
CA ALA A 237 6.82 -3.66 -21.90
C ALA A 237 8.22 -3.81 -21.27
N GLU A 238 8.75 -2.75 -20.65
CA GLU A 238 10.08 -2.74 -20.01
C GLU A 238 10.05 -3.19 -18.53
N VAL A 239 8.89 -3.21 -17.86
CA VAL A 239 8.79 -3.58 -16.45
C VAL A 239 8.33 -5.04 -16.33
N SER A 240 9.21 -5.98 -16.01
CA SER A 240 8.82 -7.39 -15.85
C SER A 240 8.02 -7.63 -14.56
N ASP A 241 8.31 -6.89 -13.48
CA ASP A 241 7.86 -7.23 -12.13
C ASP A 241 6.89 -6.20 -11.55
N TRP A 242 5.80 -6.67 -10.95
CA TRP A 242 4.83 -5.82 -10.27
C TRP A 242 5.36 -5.37 -8.91
N THR A 243 5.31 -4.07 -8.65
CA THR A 243 5.60 -3.47 -7.34
C THR A 243 4.33 -2.82 -6.79
N LEU A 244 4.27 -2.55 -5.48
CA LEU A 244 3.12 -1.84 -4.91
C LEU A 244 2.89 -0.47 -5.57
N ALA A 245 3.98 0.24 -5.92
CA ALA A 245 3.90 1.53 -6.59
C ALA A 245 3.38 1.41 -8.03
N SER A 246 3.93 0.50 -8.84
CA SER A 246 3.46 0.30 -10.22
C SER A 246 2.03 -0.24 -10.26
N LEU A 247 1.68 -1.11 -9.31
CA LEU A 247 0.32 -1.61 -9.17
C LEU A 247 -0.68 -0.48 -8.90
N LYS A 248 -0.36 0.43 -7.98
CA LYS A 248 -1.23 1.57 -7.65
C LYS A 248 -1.41 2.52 -8.84
N ALA A 249 -0.32 2.84 -9.56
CA ALA A 249 -0.36 3.71 -10.73
C ALA A 249 -1.24 3.12 -11.84
N VAL A 250 -0.97 1.87 -12.23
CA VAL A 250 -1.75 1.19 -13.29
C VAL A 250 -3.21 1.03 -12.89
N ALA A 251 -3.50 0.70 -11.63
CA ALA A 251 -4.88 0.59 -11.17
C ALA A 251 -5.63 1.93 -11.31
N MET A 252 -4.99 3.06 -10.94
CA MET A 252 -5.55 4.42 -11.05
C MET A 252 -5.83 4.87 -12.49
N GLU A 253 -4.95 4.51 -13.43
CA GLU A 253 -5.08 4.85 -14.86
C GLU A 253 -6.01 3.88 -15.61
N PHE A 254 -6.30 2.71 -15.03
CA PHE A 254 -7.10 1.65 -15.65
C PHE A 254 -8.46 2.12 -16.21
N PRO A 255 -9.27 2.96 -15.53
CA PRO A 255 -10.53 3.44 -16.09
C PRO A 255 -10.39 4.21 -17.41
N GLU A 256 -9.35 5.01 -17.55
CA GLU A 256 -9.07 5.77 -18.78
C GLU A 256 -8.68 4.81 -19.92
N HIS A 257 -7.84 3.82 -19.64
CA HIS A 257 -7.51 2.78 -20.60
C HIS A 257 -8.74 1.98 -21.05
N VAL A 258 -9.64 1.64 -20.11
CA VAL A 258 -10.90 0.95 -20.42
C VAL A 258 -11.85 1.83 -21.22
N MET A 259 -11.76 3.16 -21.10
CA MET A 259 -12.52 4.07 -21.96
C MET A 259 -12.10 3.92 -23.43
N ALA A 260 -10.79 3.77 -23.68
CA ALA A 260 -10.25 3.58 -25.03
C ALA A 260 -10.52 2.16 -25.58
N CYS A 261 -10.36 1.13 -24.75
CA CYS A 261 -10.41 -0.27 -25.16
C CYS A 261 -11.34 -1.12 -24.25
N PRO A 262 -12.66 -0.91 -24.28
CA PRO A 262 -13.59 -1.73 -23.51
C PRO A 262 -13.70 -3.15 -24.07
N MET A 263 -13.92 -4.13 -23.18
CA MET A 263 -14.17 -5.53 -23.54
C MET A 263 -15.36 -6.09 -22.76
N ARG A 264 -15.93 -7.20 -23.24
CA ARG A 264 -16.97 -7.94 -22.50
C ARG A 264 -16.39 -8.54 -21.22
N THR A 265 -16.87 -8.11 -20.07
CA THR A 265 -16.41 -8.57 -18.76
C THR A 265 -17.25 -9.73 -18.26
N ASN A 266 -18.58 -9.58 -18.25
CA ASN A 266 -19.52 -10.59 -17.74
C ASN A 266 -20.68 -10.83 -18.72
N ALA A 267 -21.24 -12.03 -18.68
CA ALA A 267 -22.55 -12.34 -19.23
C ALA A 267 -23.64 -12.04 -18.18
N ILE A 268 -24.77 -11.49 -18.65
CA ILE A 268 -25.96 -11.26 -17.85
C ILE A 268 -26.85 -12.50 -17.97
N LEU A 269 -27.16 -13.11 -16.82
CA LEU A 269 -27.97 -14.32 -16.75
C LEU A 269 -29.40 -13.97 -16.34
N THR A 270 -30.36 -14.51 -17.08
CA THR A 270 -31.79 -14.39 -16.78
C THR A 270 -32.38 -15.78 -16.56
N LYS A 271 -33.27 -15.91 -15.55
CA LYS A 271 -33.94 -17.18 -15.26
C LYS A 271 -35.03 -17.46 -16.27
N TYR A 272 -35.22 -18.73 -16.65
CA TYR A 272 -36.33 -19.15 -17.50
C TYR A 272 -37.71 -18.82 -16.91
N THR A 273 -37.83 -18.83 -15.58
CA THR A 273 -39.05 -18.45 -14.87
C THR A 273 -39.44 -16.98 -15.03
N ALA A 274 -38.57 -16.14 -15.59
CA ALA A 274 -38.91 -14.76 -15.94
C ALA A 274 -39.66 -14.66 -17.29
N LEU A 275 -39.66 -15.72 -18.10
CA LEU A 275 -40.24 -15.71 -19.44
C LEU A 275 -41.69 -16.19 -19.41
N LYS A 276 -42.60 -15.43 -20.03
CA LYS A 276 -44.00 -15.85 -20.19
C LYS A 276 -44.12 -17.12 -21.05
N SER A 277 -43.38 -17.18 -22.15
CA SER A 277 -43.33 -18.31 -23.09
C SER A 277 -42.91 -19.63 -22.45
N PHE A 278 -42.10 -19.56 -21.38
CA PHE A 278 -41.69 -20.74 -20.60
C PHE A 278 -42.89 -21.44 -19.94
N TYR A 279 -43.86 -20.66 -19.44
CA TYR A 279 -45.08 -21.20 -18.82
C TYR A 279 -46.13 -21.67 -19.84
N GLU A 280 -46.08 -21.16 -21.07
CA GLU A 280 -47.01 -21.52 -22.15
C GLU A 280 -46.63 -22.85 -22.83
N THR A 281 -45.37 -23.28 -22.68
CA THR A 281 -44.80 -24.45 -23.35
C THR A 281 -45.18 -25.78 -22.66
N SER A 282 -45.38 -26.85 -23.45
CA SER A 282 -45.78 -28.18 -22.94
C SER A 282 -44.65 -29.00 -22.31
N VAL A 283 -43.38 -28.68 -22.62
CA VAL A 283 -42.18 -29.29 -22.01
C VAL A 283 -41.95 -28.66 -20.63
N ARG A 284 -42.61 -29.21 -19.60
CA ARG A 284 -42.63 -28.69 -18.21
C ARG A 284 -41.47 -29.23 -17.36
N GLY A 285 -40.23 -28.85 -17.65
CA GLY A 285 -39.15 -28.98 -16.68
C GLY A 285 -39.23 -27.87 -15.61
N THR A 286 -38.82 -28.14 -14.37
CA THR A 286 -38.60 -27.07 -13.38
C THR A 286 -37.09 -26.83 -13.31
N PRO A 287 -36.58 -25.64 -13.67
CA PRO A 287 -35.17 -25.34 -13.52
C PRO A 287 -34.75 -25.49 -12.06
N LEU A 288 -33.63 -26.15 -11.82
CA LEU A 288 -33.05 -26.26 -10.48
C LEU A 288 -32.68 -24.88 -9.94
N GLN A 289 -32.89 -24.67 -8.64
CA GLN A 289 -32.67 -23.40 -7.95
C GLN A 289 -31.40 -23.49 -7.09
N TYR A 290 -30.38 -22.70 -7.43
CA TYR A 290 -29.05 -22.78 -6.82
C TYR A 290 -28.72 -21.62 -5.86
N GLU A 291 -29.68 -20.76 -5.52
CA GLU A 291 -29.44 -19.55 -4.71
C GLU A 291 -28.81 -19.88 -3.35
N ASN A 292 -29.27 -20.96 -2.72
CA ASN A 292 -28.74 -21.42 -1.43
C ASN A 292 -27.53 -22.36 -1.60
N ALA A 293 -27.34 -22.94 -2.79
CA ALA A 293 -26.25 -23.85 -3.08
C ALA A 293 -24.90 -23.13 -3.23
N GLY A 294 -24.91 -21.85 -3.62
CA GLY A 294 -23.71 -21.03 -3.76
C GLY A 294 -22.86 -21.00 -2.47
N VAL A 295 -23.48 -20.64 -1.34
CA VAL A 295 -22.81 -20.57 -0.02
C VAL A 295 -22.18 -21.90 0.38
N TYR A 296 -22.90 -23.00 0.14
CA TYR A 296 -22.38 -24.34 0.45
C TYR A 296 -21.19 -24.69 -0.44
N SER A 297 -21.25 -24.40 -1.74
CA SER A 297 -20.13 -24.64 -2.65
C SER A 297 -18.89 -23.78 -2.35
N SER A 298 -19.08 -22.56 -1.84
CA SER A 298 -18.00 -21.70 -1.34
C SER A 298 -17.30 -22.34 -0.13
N ALA A 299 -18.06 -22.90 0.81
CA ALA A 299 -17.49 -23.64 1.94
C ALA A 299 -16.77 -24.94 1.50
N LEU A 300 -17.32 -25.66 0.51
CA LEU A 300 -16.66 -26.82 -0.08
C LEU A 300 -15.35 -26.44 -0.78
N LEU A 301 -15.29 -25.27 -1.43
CA LEU A 301 -14.08 -24.78 -2.10
C LEU A 301 -12.98 -24.51 -1.09
N ASP A 302 -13.29 -23.82 0.00
CA ASP A 302 -12.31 -23.54 1.05
C ASP A 302 -11.76 -24.85 1.65
N ALA A 303 -12.63 -25.81 1.96
CA ALA A 303 -12.23 -27.12 2.47
C ALA A 303 -11.36 -27.89 1.47
N TYR A 304 -11.73 -27.88 0.18
CA TYR A 304 -10.97 -28.52 -0.88
C TYR A 304 -9.56 -27.93 -1.00
N MET A 305 -9.44 -26.61 -0.91
CA MET A 305 -8.14 -25.93 -0.98
C MET A 305 -7.27 -26.19 0.25
N ASP A 306 -7.86 -26.26 1.45
CA ASP A 306 -7.13 -26.67 2.67
C ASP A 306 -6.57 -28.08 2.53
N TYR A 307 -7.37 -29.02 1.99
CA TYR A 307 -6.89 -30.37 1.68
C TYR A 307 -5.77 -30.39 0.64
N LYS A 308 -5.86 -29.57 -0.40
CA LYS A 308 -4.83 -29.48 -1.43
C LYS A 308 -3.49 -29.02 -0.85
N VAL A 309 -3.50 -28.00 0.01
CA VAL A 309 -2.30 -27.51 0.69
C VAL A 309 -1.74 -28.59 1.63
N MET A 310 -2.59 -29.21 2.46
CA MET A 310 -2.17 -30.31 3.33
C MET A 310 -1.57 -31.47 2.55
N TRP A 311 -2.16 -31.87 1.43
CA TRP A 311 -1.65 -32.95 0.57
C TRP A 311 -0.22 -32.69 0.10
N ARG A 312 0.08 -31.43 -0.27
CA ARG A 312 1.41 -30.99 -0.68
C ARG A 312 2.37 -30.91 0.52
N ASP A 313 1.92 -30.40 1.65
CA ASP A 313 2.75 -30.28 2.86
C ASP A 313 3.13 -31.68 3.40
N ILE A 314 2.24 -32.66 3.33
CA ILE A 314 2.54 -34.07 3.66
C ILE A 314 3.60 -34.63 2.70
N GLN A 315 3.51 -34.32 1.40
CA GLN A 315 4.51 -34.73 0.41
C GLN A 315 5.88 -34.11 0.71
N GLN A 316 5.90 -32.81 1.01
CA GLN A 316 7.12 -32.08 1.37
C GLN A 316 7.74 -32.65 2.65
N ALA A 317 6.93 -32.87 3.70
CA ALA A 317 7.37 -33.49 4.94
C ALA A 317 7.97 -34.89 4.71
N GLY A 318 7.34 -35.71 3.86
CA GLY A 318 7.87 -37.03 3.50
C GLY A 318 9.24 -36.95 2.83
N TRP A 319 9.46 -35.95 1.97
CA TRP A 319 10.75 -35.70 1.34
C TRP A 319 11.81 -35.24 2.36
N GLU A 320 11.48 -34.29 3.23
CA GLU A 320 12.40 -33.76 4.25
C GLU A 320 12.83 -34.83 5.25
N VAL A 321 11.90 -35.69 5.69
CA VAL A 321 12.19 -36.82 6.58
C VAL A 321 13.11 -37.83 5.90
N LYS A 322 12.89 -38.10 4.60
CA LYS A 322 13.77 -38.98 3.81
C LYS A 322 15.20 -38.42 3.69
N GLN A 323 15.35 -37.09 3.65
CA GLN A 323 16.64 -36.40 3.64
C GLN A 323 17.25 -36.22 5.05
N GLY A 324 16.58 -36.66 6.12
CA GLY A 324 17.02 -36.47 7.50
C GLY A 324 16.98 -35.01 7.97
N GLN A 325 16.24 -34.13 7.28
CA GLN A 325 16.10 -32.71 7.61
C GLN A 325 15.00 -32.43 8.65
N SER A 326 14.01 -33.32 8.72
CA SER A 326 12.85 -33.18 9.59
C SER A 326 12.60 -34.49 10.36
N MET A 327 12.06 -34.37 11.56
CA MET A 327 11.63 -35.48 12.41
C MET A 327 10.11 -35.45 12.56
N LEU A 328 9.49 -36.63 12.66
CA LEU A 328 8.06 -36.78 12.89
C LEU A 328 7.81 -37.17 14.35
N THR A 329 6.83 -36.52 14.96
CA THR A 329 6.35 -36.88 16.30
C THR A 329 4.90 -37.34 16.22
N ALA A 330 4.60 -38.44 16.92
CA ALA A 330 3.25 -38.99 16.98
C ALA A 330 2.31 -37.99 17.67
N LYS A 331 1.08 -37.91 17.17
CA LYS A 331 -0.03 -37.28 17.91
C LYS A 331 -0.62 -38.30 18.89
N ALA A 332 -1.04 -37.81 20.05
CA ALA A 332 -1.77 -38.64 21.02
C ALA A 332 -3.15 -39.02 20.49
N ASP A 333 -3.64 -40.20 20.86
CA ASP A 333 -5.01 -40.60 20.58
C ASP A 333 -5.99 -39.69 21.34
N ILE A 334 -6.97 -39.16 20.60
CA ILE A 334 -8.03 -38.33 21.15
C ILE A 334 -9.30 -39.19 21.27
N PRO A 335 -9.81 -39.47 22.48
CA PRO A 335 -10.97 -40.36 22.66
C PRO A 335 -12.20 -39.98 21.84
N GLN A 336 -12.45 -38.68 21.67
CA GLN A 336 -13.59 -38.14 20.90
C GLN A 336 -13.59 -38.59 19.42
N PHE A 337 -12.43 -38.92 18.85
CA PHE A 337 -12.35 -39.43 17.48
C PHE A 337 -12.86 -40.86 17.35
N ALA A 338 -12.84 -41.66 18.43
CA ALA A 338 -13.41 -43.00 18.40
C ALA A 338 -14.95 -42.95 18.25
N ASP A 339 -15.60 -42.05 18.97
CA ASP A 339 -17.04 -41.82 18.89
C ASP A 339 -17.43 -41.29 17.51
N LEU A 340 -16.72 -40.27 17.01
CA LEU A 340 -16.94 -39.72 15.68
C LEU A 340 -16.75 -40.78 14.57
N ALA A 341 -15.78 -41.69 14.73
CA ALA A 341 -15.54 -42.77 13.77
C ALA A 341 -16.67 -43.79 13.75
N LEU A 342 -17.28 -44.06 14.91
CA LEU A 342 -18.42 -44.96 15.03
C LEU A 342 -19.64 -44.36 14.35
N GLU A 343 -19.94 -43.09 14.60
CA GLU A 343 -21.02 -42.34 13.96
C GLU A 343 -20.86 -42.31 12.43
N ALA A 344 -19.67 -41.94 11.95
CA ALA A 344 -19.39 -41.90 10.51
C ALA A 344 -19.54 -43.28 9.84
N LYS A 345 -19.16 -44.36 10.53
CA LYS A 345 -19.36 -45.74 10.04
C LYS A 345 -20.83 -46.13 10.02
N ALA A 346 -21.60 -45.80 11.07
CA ALA A 346 -23.02 -46.09 11.13
C ALA A 346 -23.78 -45.39 9.98
N ASP A 347 -23.47 -44.12 9.76
CA ASP A 347 -24.02 -43.34 8.65
C ASP A 347 -23.62 -43.93 7.28
N TYR A 348 -22.34 -44.26 7.08
CA TYR A 348 -21.87 -44.92 5.87
C TYR A 348 -22.61 -46.24 5.56
N THR A 349 -22.79 -47.11 6.57
CA THR A 349 -23.52 -48.36 6.38
C THR A 349 -24.98 -48.15 6.01
N THR A 350 -25.60 -47.07 6.51
CA THR A 350 -26.96 -46.69 6.17
C THR A 350 -27.05 -46.23 4.71
N ARG A 351 -26.15 -45.33 4.30
CA ARG A 351 -26.05 -44.87 2.91
C ARG A 351 -25.75 -46.00 1.93
N LEU A 352 -24.89 -46.95 2.30
CA LEU A 352 -24.57 -48.11 1.45
C LEU A 352 -25.78 -49.01 1.23
N LYS A 353 -26.59 -49.26 2.27
CA LYS A 353 -27.85 -50.02 2.13
C LYS A 353 -28.87 -49.30 1.24
N GLN A 354 -29.02 -47.98 1.41
CA GLN A 354 -29.90 -47.16 0.56
C GLN A 354 -29.45 -47.19 -0.90
N HIS A 355 -28.15 -47.08 -1.12
CA HIS A 355 -27.55 -47.15 -2.45
C HIS A 355 -27.78 -48.51 -3.12
N GLN A 356 -27.58 -49.62 -2.42
CA GLN A 356 -27.86 -50.96 -2.93
C GLN A 356 -29.33 -51.12 -3.35
N ARG A 357 -30.27 -50.68 -2.50
CA ARG A 357 -31.70 -50.68 -2.84
C ARG A 357 -32.00 -49.86 -4.09
N ARG A 358 -31.38 -48.68 -4.23
CA ARG A 358 -31.56 -47.83 -5.41
C ARG A 358 -31.01 -48.46 -6.69
N ILE A 359 -29.87 -49.16 -6.61
CA ILE A 359 -29.34 -49.94 -7.73
C ILE A 359 -30.33 -51.02 -8.15
N GLU A 360 -30.87 -51.78 -7.19
CA GLU A 360 -31.86 -52.83 -7.45
C GLU A 360 -33.12 -52.25 -8.12
N GLU A 361 -33.61 -51.10 -7.65
CA GLU A 361 -34.75 -50.40 -8.25
C GLU A 361 -34.47 -49.94 -9.68
N ILE A 362 -33.30 -49.35 -9.95
CA ILE A 362 -32.92 -48.87 -11.29
C ILE A 362 -32.75 -50.05 -12.25
N GLN A 363 -32.11 -51.13 -11.79
CA GLN A 363 -31.96 -52.35 -12.58
C GLN A 363 -33.32 -52.97 -12.91
N ALA A 364 -34.25 -53.01 -11.94
CA ALA A 364 -35.61 -53.46 -12.19
C ALA A 364 -36.34 -52.59 -13.21
N ARG A 365 -36.24 -51.25 -13.11
CA ARG A 365 -36.84 -50.31 -14.07
C ARG A 365 -36.27 -50.46 -15.48
N ASN A 366 -34.94 -50.54 -15.59
CA ASN A 366 -34.24 -50.72 -16.86
C ASN A 366 -34.60 -52.06 -17.50
N ALA A 367 -34.78 -53.13 -16.71
CA ALA A 367 -35.26 -54.43 -17.20
C ALA A 367 -36.70 -54.35 -17.75
N THR A 368 -37.61 -53.63 -17.09
CA THR A 368 -38.97 -53.41 -17.61
C THR A 368 -39.02 -52.55 -18.88
N LYS A 369 -38.08 -51.63 -19.08
CA LYS A 369 -37.98 -50.83 -20.32
C LYS A 369 -37.41 -51.62 -21.51
N ALA A 370 -36.74 -52.74 -21.27
CA ALA A 370 -36.08 -53.56 -22.30
C ALA A 370 -36.98 -54.66 -22.91
N LEU A 371 -38.24 -54.83 -22.46
CA LEU A 371 -39.16 -55.80 -23.05
C LEU A 371 -39.78 -55.24 -24.35
N PRO A 372 -39.63 -55.92 -25.51
CA PRO A 372 -40.35 -55.52 -26.72
C PRO A 372 -41.84 -55.86 -26.57
N THR A 373 -42.72 -54.91 -26.89
CA THR A 373 -44.15 -55.15 -27.06
C THR A 373 -44.41 -56.26 -28.09
N PRO A 374 -45.36 -57.18 -27.86
CA PRO A 374 -45.65 -58.24 -28.81
C PRO A 374 -46.25 -57.65 -30.09
N ALA A 375 -45.71 -58.08 -31.22
CA ALA A 375 -46.22 -57.74 -32.54
C ALA A 375 -47.66 -58.23 -32.68
N VAL A 376 -48.57 -57.32 -33.00
CA VAL A 376 -49.84 -57.63 -33.64
C VAL A 376 -49.53 -57.95 -35.10
N SER A 377 -49.84 -59.16 -35.55
CA SER A 377 -49.89 -59.48 -36.98
C SER A 377 -51.08 -60.37 -37.27
N THR A 378 -51.97 -59.82 -38.09
CA THR A 378 -53.11 -60.44 -38.77
C THR A 378 -52.62 -61.34 -39.91
N GLU A 379 -53.26 -62.51 -40.00
CA GLU A 379 -53.57 -63.42 -41.11
C GLU A 379 -52.81 -63.40 -42.47
N GLU A 380 -52.42 -64.64 -42.84
CA GLU A 380 -52.54 -65.35 -44.14
C GLU A 380 -51.77 -64.91 -45.40
N GLY A 381 -51.03 -65.89 -45.97
CA GLY A 381 -50.46 -65.84 -47.31
C GLY A 381 -49.41 -66.94 -47.54
N THR A 382 -49.82 -68.00 -48.22
CA THR A 382 -49.16 -69.30 -48.46
C THR A 382 -47.92 -69.32 -49.37
N THR A 383 -47.00 -70.25 -49.02
CA THR A 383 -46.16 -71.14 -49.86
C THR A 383 -45.31 -70.57 -51.00
N GLU A 384 -43.99 -70.77 -50.92
CA GLU A 384 -43.29 -71.84 -51.67
C GLU A 384 -41.82 -71.99 -51.27
N SER A 385 -41.36 -73.23 -51.41
CA SER A 385 -40.09 -73.84 -51.01
C SER A 385 -38.91 -73.58 -51.96
N ALA A 386 -37.66 -73.61 -51.46
CA ALA A 386 -36.67 -74.66 -51.80
C ALA A 386 -35.22 -74.35 -51.36
N SER A 387 -34.56 -75.41 -50.84
CA SER A 387 -33.13 -75.78 -50.84
C SER A 387 -32.07 -74.77 -50.33
N ALA A 388 -31.34 -75.02 -49.23
CA ALA A 388 -30.34 -76.08 -48.94
C ALA A 388 -28.92 -75.79 -49.49
N ASP A 389 -28.10 -75.14 -48.65
CA ASP A 389 -26.76 -75.57 -48.17
C ASP A 389 -25.59 -75.78 -49.18
N PRO A 390 -24.34 -75.98 -48.73
CA PRO A 390 -23.41 -75.01 -48.11
C PRO A 390 -22.04 -74.98 -48.83
N THR A 391 -21.18 -73.97 -48.63
CA THR A 391 -19.72 -74.21 -48.50
C THR A 391 -18.92 -72.97 -48.10
N GLN A 392 -18.28 -73.08 -46.94
CA GLN A 392 -17.00 -72.46 -46.59
C GLN A 392 -15.85 -73.27 -47.26
N PRO A 393 -14.60 -72.78 -47.42
CA PRO A 393 -13.73 -72.62 -46.26
C PRO A 393 -12.69 -71.49 -46.32
N ALA A 394 -12.09 -71.31 -45.14
CA ALA A 394 -11.06 -70.38 -44.73
C ALA A 394 -9.66 -70.67 -45.31
N ALA A 395 -8.78 -69.65 -45.21
CA ALA A 395 -7.31 -69.65 -45.01
C ALA A 395 -6.74 -68.41 -45.74
N SER A 396 -5.69 -67.70 -45.34
CA SER A 396 -4.83 -67.60 -44.15
C SER A 396 -3.79 -66.53 -44.49
N ASP A 397 -3.26 -65.87 -43.45
CA ASP A 397 -1.89 -65.35 -43.35
C ASP A 397 -1.41 -64.06 -44.05
N ALA A 398 -0.83 -63.23 -43.16
CA ALA A 398 0.50 -62.60 -43.22
C ALA A 398 0.60 -61.08 -43.45
N LEU A 399 1.03 -60.43 -42.35
CA LEU A 399 2.02 -59.34 -42.21
C LEU A 399 2.24 -58.37 -43.39
N SER A 400 2.20 -57.05 -43.09
CA SER A 400 3.42 -56.22 -43.01
C SER A 400 3.12 -54.71 -42.87
N SER A 401 3.90 -54.07 -41.98
CA SER A 401 4.48 -52.72 -42.06
C SER A 401 3.62 -51.47 -42.26
N ALA A 402 3.64 -50.61 -41.23
CA ALA A 402 3.65 -49.13 -41.31
C ALA A 402 4.76 -48.63 -42.28
N PRO A 403 4.83 -47.34 -42.74
CA PRO A 403 4.41 -46.15 -41.99
C PRO A 403 3.90 -44.93 -42.81
N ALA A 404 3.55 -43.89 -42.03
CA ALA A 404 3.70 -42.46 -42.32
C ALA A 404 2.79 -41.76 -43.37
N ALA A 405 2.04 -40.80 -42.81
CA ALA A 405 1.99 -39.39 -43.22
C ALA A 405 1.03 -38.93 -44.33
N THR A 406 0.43 -37.77 -43.99
CA THR A 406 -0.08 -36.71 -44.87
C THR A 406 -1.42 -36.99 -45.56
N THR A 407 -2.46 -36.24 -45.22
CA THR A 407 -2.94 -35.10 -46.03
C THR A 407 -4.36 -34.69 -45.67
N ARG A 408 -4.50 -33.38 -45.62
CA ARG A 408 -5.72 -32.57 -45.62
C ARG A 408 -6.51 -32.87 -46.90
N ALA A 409 -7.77 -33.27 -46.79
CA ALA A 409 -8.71 -33.25 -47.91
C ALA A 409 -10.09 -32.74 -47.43
N VAL A 410 -10.41 -31.56 -47.93
CA VAL A 410 -11.74 -30.94 -47.95
C VAL A 410 -12.67 -31.82 -48.78
N VAL A 411 -13.82 -32.23 -48.22
CA VAL A 411 -14.94 -32.74 -49.03
C VAL A 411 -16.24 -32.05 -48.59
N LYS A 412 -16.93 -31.58 -49.62
CA LYS A 412 -18.12 -30.74 -49.62
C LYS A 412 -19.33 -31.43 -49.01
N SER A 413 -20.16 -30.58 -48.41
CA SER A 413 -21.56 -30.80 -48.07
C SER A 413 -22.37 -31.37 -49.24
N SER A 414 -23.12 -32.45 -48.98
CA SER A 414 -24.33 -32.76 -49.72
C SER A 414 -25.46 -33.02 -48.73
N THR A 415 -26.56 -32.32 -48.99
CA THR A 415 -27.79 -32.24 -48.22
C THR A 415 -28.63 -33.47 -48.53
N THR A 416 -29.01 -34.24 -47.51
CA THR A 416 -30.17 -35.14 -47.59
C THR A 416 -30.73 -35.31 -46.18
N SER A 417 -32.02 -34.98 -46.01
CA SER A 417 -32.76 -35.09 -44.74
C SER A 417 -32.61 -36.48 -44.11
N PRO A 418 -32.43 -36.60 -42.78
CA PRO A 418 -32.67 -37.85 -42.10
C PRO A 418 -34.14 -37.97 -41.70
N ALA A 419 -34.72 -39.11 -42.02
CA ALA A 419 -35.93 -39.65 -41.39
C ALA A 419 -35.77 -39.70 -39.85
N PRO A 420 -36.87 -39.71 -39.06
CA PRO A 420 -36.78 -39.57 -37.61
C PRO A 420 -36.03 -40.76 -37.01
N VAL A 421 -34.86 -40.50 -36.46
CA VAL A 421 -34.12 -41.46 -35.66
C VAL A 421 -34.86 -41.57 -34.33
N ALA A 422 -35.54 -42.69 -34.11
CA ALA A 422 -36.12 -43.01 -32.81
C ALA A 422 -34.99 -43.04 -31.77
N PHE A 423 -35.04 -42.14 -30.79
CA PHE A 423 -34.15 -42.21 -29.63
C PHE A 423 -34.47 -43.50 -28.86
N VAL A 424 -33.54 -44.45 -28.89
CA VAL A 424 -33.47 -45.52 -27.91
C VAL A 424 -33.36 -44.85 -26.55
N SER A 425 -34.30 -45.12 -25.65
CA SER A 425 -34.26 -44.63 -24.27
C SER A 425 -32.93 -45.01 -23.64
N ILE A 426 -32.11 -44.01 -23.30
CA ILE A 426 -30.82 -44.21 -22.65
C ILE A 426 -31.08 -44.89 -21.29
N PRO A 427 -30.39 -45.99 -20.94
CA PRO A 427 -30.51 -46.62 -19.63
C PRO A 427 -30.24 -45.60 -18.52
N GLU A 428 -31.05 -45.61 -17.45
CA GLU A 428 -30.79 -44.75 -16.29
C GLU A 428 -29.43 -45.13 -15.70
N GLU A 429 -28.50 -44.17 -15.66
CA GLU A 429 -27.12 -44.37 -15.23
C GLU A 429 -27.08 -44.77 -13.76
N LEU A 430 -26.32 -45.83 -13.44
CA LEU A 430 -26.23 -46.32 -12.07
C LEU A 430 -25.57 -45.25 -11.19
N PRO A 431 -26.15 -44.91 -10.03
CA PRO A 431 -25.55 -43.94 -9.13
C PRO A 431 -24.17 -44.44 -8.68
N GLU A 432 -23.27 -43.52 -8.32
CA GLU A 432 -21.98 -43.90 -7.75
C GLU A 432 -22.12 -44.42 -6.32
N ALA A 433 -21.32 -45.42 -5.96
CA ALA A 433 -21.30 -45.96 -4.61
C ALA A 433 -20.78 -44.94 -3.58
N PRO A 434 -21.36 -44.89 -2.37
CA PRO A 434 -20.84 -44.04 -1.31
C PRO A 434 -19.42 -44.46 -0.95
N MET A 435 -18.53 -43.49 -0.72
CA MET A 435 -17.15 -43.76 -0.31
C MET A 435 -17.07 -44.00 1.20
N PRO A 436 -16.20 -44.93 1.65
CA PRO A 436 -16.02 -45.19 3.07
C PRO A 436 -15.41 -43.98 3.80
N PRO A 437 -15.75 -43.78 5.09
CA PRO A 437 -15.11 -42.77 5.91
C PRO A 437 -13.65 -43.13 6.19
N ASN A 438 -12.81 -42.12 6.38
CA ASN A 438 -11.41 -42.34 6.76
C ASN A 438 -11.32 -42.90 8.18
N ASN A 439 -10.26 -43.66 8.45
CA ASN A 439 -9.97 -44.12 9.80
C ASN A 439 -9.50 -42.93 10.64
N LEU A 440 -10.29 -42.51 11.62
CA LEU A 440 -9.98 -41.40 12.52
C LEU A 440 -8.99 -41.82 13.61
N LYS A 441 -7.84 -42.34 13.19
CA LYS A 441 -6.72 -42.68 14.05
C LYS A 441 -5.52 -41.83 13.65
N PRO A 442 -4.73 -41.33 14.61
CA PRO A 442 -3.47 -40.68 14.31
C PRO A 442 -2.60 -41.54 13.38
N TYR A 443 -2.05 -40.92 12.36
CA TYR A 443 -1.14 -41.61 11.45
C TYR A 443 0.19 -41.89 12.14
N LYS A 444 0.86 -42.97 11.71
CA LYS A 444 2.18 -43.33 12.22
C LYS A 444 3.20 -42.23 11.90
N PRO A 445 4.13 -41.91 12.81
CA PRO A 445 5.17 -40.91 12.59
C PRO A 445 6.33 -41.48 11.74
N ASP A 446 6.01 -42.10 10.60
CA ASP A 446 6.96 -42.65 9.64
C ASP A 446 6.56 -42.31 8.20
N ILE A 447 7.43 -42.57 7.24
CA ILE A 447 7.19 -42.26 5.82
C ILE A 447 5.95 -43.02 5.31
N PHE A 448 5.71 -44.25 5.79
CA PHE A 448 4.56 -45.06 5.41
C PHE A 448 3.24 -44.48 5.94
N GLY A 449 3.24 -43.95 7.15
CA GLY A 449 2.12 -43.22 7.75
C GLY A 449 1.81 -41.93 7.00
N LEU A 450 2.84 -41.17 6.58
CA LEU A 450 2.65 -40.00 5.72
C LEU A 450 2.12 -40.36 4.32
N ASP A 451 2.57 -41.46 3.71
CA ASP A 451 2.04 -41.91 2.42
C ASP A 451 0.57 -42.36 2.52
N ALA A 452 0.20 -43.06 3.60
CA ALA A 452 -1.18 -43.38 3.90
C ALA A 452 -2.02 -42.11 4.08
N ALA A 453 -1.54 -41.15 4.89
CA ALA A 453 -2.20 -39.87 5.08
C ALA A 453 -2.38 -39.10 3.76
N ARG A 454 -1.38 -39.10 2.89
CA ARG A 454 -1.47 -38.44 1.58
C ARG A 454 -2.54 -39.07 0.68
N ARG A 455 -2.68 -40.39 0.69
CA ARG A 455 -3.74 -41.09 -0.04
C ARG A 455 -5.12 -40.76 0.52
N ASP A 456 -5.27 -40.82 1.84
CA ASP A 456 -6.53 -40.51 2.54
C ASP A 456 -6.94 -39.05 2.36
N CYS A 457 -5.97 -38.12 2.35
CA CYS A 457 -6.17 -36.71 2.02
C CYS A 457 -6.73 -36.53 0.60
N ARG A 458 -6.18 -37.26 -0.39
CA ARG A 458 -6.71 -37.24 -1.76
C ARG A 458 -8.12 -37.81 -1.84
N PHE A 459 -8.45 -38.85 -1.06
CA PHE A 459 -9.81 -39.38 -1.01
C PHE A 459 -10.81 -38.36 -0.45
N GLU A 460 -10.43 -37.55 0.54
CA GLU A 460 -11.27 -36.46 1.05
C GLU A 460 -11.53 -35.39 -0.03
N MET A 461 -10.52 -35.04 -0.83
CA MET A 461 -10.71 -34.15 -1.98
C MET A 461 -11.71 -34.72 -3.00
N ILE A 462 -11.62 -36.02 -3.30
CA ILE A 462 -12.57 -36.70 -4.21
C ILE A 462 -13.99 -36.70 -3.61
N LYS A 463 -14.14 -36.87 -2.28
CA LYS A 463 -15.45 -36.79 -1.61
C LYS A 463 -16.09 -35.42 -1.78
N ILE A 464 -15.29 -34.35 -1.68
CA ILE A 464 -15.76 -32.98 -1.91
C ILE A 464 -16.20 -32.78 -3.36
N VAL A 465 -15.43 -33.26 -4.35
CA VAL A 465 -15.82 -33.20 -5.78
C VAL A 465 -17.16 -33.90 -6.02
N ARG A 466 -17.34 -35.11 -5.46
CA ARG A 466 -18.62 -35.84 -5.56
C ARG A 466 -19.77 -35.11 -4.88
N GLU A 467 -19.50 -34.40 -3.80
CA GLU A 467 -20.54 -33.61 -3.13
C GLU A 467 -20.95 -32.40 -3.97
N VAL A 468 -20.00 -31.75 -4.65
CA VAL A 468 -20.31 -30.71 -5.64
C VAL A 468 -21.18 -31.26 -6.76
N ASP A 469 -20.90 -32.47 -7.26
CA ASP A 469 -21.74 -33.12 -8.27
C ASP A 469 -23.14 -33.47 -7.74
N ALA A 470 -23.25 -33.91 -6.50
CA ALA A 470 -24.54 -34.17 -5.85
C ALA A 470 -25.38 -32.88 -5.77
N VAL A 471 -24.78 -31.76 -5.36
CA VAL A 471 -25.45 -30.45 -5.28
C VAL A 471 -25.79 -29.93 -6.68
N ALA A 472 -24.94 -30.16 -7.68
CA ALA A 472 -25.24 -29.78 -9.06
C ALA A 472 -26.48 -30.52 -9.60
N ASN A 473 -26.63 -31.79 -9.26
CA ASN A 473 -27.77 -32.61 -9.69
C ASN A 473 -29.04 -32.37 -8.86
N ASP A 474 -28.89 -32.08 -7.57
CA ASP A 474 -30.00 -31.75 -6.66
C ASP A 474 -29.56 -30.66 -5.66
N PRO A 475 -29.93 -29.38 -5.89
CA PRO A 475 -29.50 -28.27 -5.03
C PRO A 475 -30.03 -28.38 -3.60
N LYS A 476 -31.10 -29.15 -3.37
CA LYS A 476 -31.66 -29.33 -2.02
C LYS A 476 -30.68 -30.03 -1.08
N VAL A 477 -29.74 -30.79 -1.65
CA VAL A 477 -28.62 -31.40 -0.95
C VAL A 477 -27.85 -30.38 -0.11
N ALA A 478 -27.67 -29.15 -0.62
CA ALA A 478 -26.94 -28.09 0.09
C ALA A 478 -27.65 -27.59 1.37
N CYS A 479 -28.95 -27.86 1.52
CA CYS A 479 -29.75 -27.42 2.65
C CYS A 479 -30.23 -28.60 3.52
N ASP A 480 -29.77 -29.82 3.26
CA ASP A 480 -30.18 -31.00 4.02
C ASP A 480 -29.42 -31.07 5.35
N PRO A 481 -30.09 -30.86 6.50
CA PRO A 481 -29.43 -30.89 7.81
C PRO A 481 -28.99 -32.30 8.23
N THR A 482 -29.53 -33.34 7.59
CA THR A 482 -29.23 -34.73 7.92
C THR A 482 -28.02 -35.27 7.16
N ARG A 483 -27.53 -34.52 6.17
CA ARG A 483 -26.42 -34.91 5.31
C ARG A 483 -25.07 -34.58 5.97
N LEU A 484 -24.73 -35.35 7.00
CA LEU A 484 -23.48 -35.26 7.74
C LEU A 484 -22.42 -36.22 7.18
N TYR A 485 -21.15 -36.03 7.56
CA TYR A 485 -20.04 -36.95 7.25
C TYR A 485 -19.83 -37.30 5.76
N GLN A 486 -20.08 -36.33 4.87
CA GLN A 486 -19.79 -36.53 3.44
C GLN A 486 -18.28 -36.50 3.16
N TYR A 487 -17.55 -35.67 3.90
CA TYR A 487 -16.11 -35.59 3.96
C TYR A 487 -15.71 -35.22 5.40
N LEU A 488 -14.47 -35.48 5.79
CA LEU A 488 -13.94 -35.09 7.09
C LEU A 488 -13.55 -33.60 7.06
N SER A 489 -13.75 -32.86 8.14
CA SER A 489 -13.25 -31.47 8.21
C SER A 489 -11.72 -31.43 8.07
N PRO A 490 -11.14 -30.51 7.26
CA PRO A 490 -9.69 -30.35 7.13
C PRO A 490 -8.97 -30.19 8.47
N ALA A 491 -9.56 -29.43 9.41
CA ALA A 491 -9.00 -29.22 10.74
C ALA A 491 -8.91 -30.53 11.54
N VAL A 492 -9.95 -31.36 11.47
CA VAL A 492 -9.96 -32.68 12.14
C VAL A 492 -8.95 -33.61 11.50
N PHE A 493 -8.84 -33.61 10.16
CA PHE A 493 -7.83 -34.40 9.45
C PHE A 493 -6.41 -33.97 9.84
N GLN A 494 -6.15 -32.67 9.96
CA GLN A 494 -4.86 -32.12 10.39
C GLN A 494 -4.45 -32.61 11.79
N MET A 495 -5.41 -32.78 12.70
CA MET A 495 -5.14 -33.31 14.04
C MET A 495 -4.68 -34.77 14.03
N LEU A 496 -4.97 -35.53 12.97
CA LEU A 496 -4.50 -36.91 12.81
C LEU A 496 -3.07 -36.98 12.26
N LEU A 497 -2.57 -35.92 11.62
CA LEU A 497 -1.25 -35.88 11.00
C LEU A 497 -0.12 -35.80 12.05
N PRO A 498 1.01 -36.49 11.84
CA PRO A 498 2.20 -36.33 12.69
C PRO A 498 2.69 -34.88 12.68
N THR A 499 3.25 -34.42 13.80
CA THR A 499 3.85 -33.07 13.83
C THR A 499 5.24 -33.13 13.21
N VAL A 500 5.50 -32.27 12.22
CA VAL A 500 6.78 -32.18 11.52
C VAL A 500 7.66 -31.14 12.20
N THR A 501 8.79 -31.56 12.76
CA THR A 501 9.79 -30.66 13.36
C THR A 501 11.01 -30.60 12.47
N ASN A 502 11.27 -29.43 11.87
CA ASN A 502 12.43 -29.22 11.03
C ASN A 502 13.68 -28.99 11.90
N LEU A 503 14.67 -29.90 11.78
CA LEU A 503 15.83 -29.94 12.66
C LEU A 503 16.80 -28.78 12.42
N SER A 504 16.90 -28.27 11.19
CA SER A 504 17.78 -27.13 10.89
C SER A 504 17.19 -25.83 11.41
N LYS A 505 15.87 -25.62 11.26
CA LYS A 505 15.17 -24.49 11.86
C LYS A 505 15.22 -24.53 13.39
N GLN A 506 15.10 -25.71 13.99
CA GLN A 506 15.14 -25.85 15.44
C GLN A 506 16.53 -25.49 15.99
N LYS A 507 17.60 -26.00 15.36
CA LYS A 507 18.97 -25.61 15.71
C LYS A 507 19.23 -24.11 15.51
N ALA A 508 18.74 -23.53 14.42
CA ALA A 508 18.86 -22.09 14.17
C ALA A 508 18.08 -21.25 15.20
N ALA A 509 16.89 -21.70 15.60
CA ALA A 509 16.10 -21.04 16.64
C ALA A 509 16.75 -21.15 18.03
N GLU A 510 17.35 -22.30 18.36
CA GLU A 510 18.11 -22.49 19.59
C GLU A 510 19.35 -21.60 19.62
N LEU A 511 20.11 -21.54 18.52
CA LEU A 511 21.25 -20.61 18.36
C LEU A 511 20.82 -19.14 18.49
N ALA A 512 19.74 -18.75 17.81
CA ALA A 512 19.23 -17.38 17.88
C ALA A 512 18.70 -17.04 19.28
N ALA A 513 18.07 -17.98 19.98
CA ALA A 513 17.63 -17.80 21.36
C ALA A 513 18.83 -17.66 22.32
N GLU A 514 19.90 -18.43 22.11
CA GLU A 514 21.12 -18.31 22.89
C GLU A 514 21.85 -16.98 22.62
N GLU A 515 21.91 -16.54 21.36
CA GLU A 515 22.43 -15.22 20.97
C GLU A 515 21.59 -14.09 21.57
N ALA A 516 20.27 -14.15 21.50
CA ALA A 516 19.38 -13.16 22.10
C ALA A 516 19.58 -13.06 23.61
N LYS A 517 19.76 -14.21 24.29
CA LYS A 517 20.03 -14.25 25.72
C LYS A 517 21.38 -13.63 26.08
N LYS A 518 22.41 -13.84 25.26
CA LYS A 518 23.71 -13.16 25.41
C LYS A 518 23.60 -11.65 25.21
N VAL A 519 22.87 -11.22 24.19
CA VAL A 519 22.61 -9.79 23.93
C VAL A 519 21.87 -9.14 25.10
N GLU A 520 20.87 -9.81 25.67
CA GLU A 520 20.14 -9.32 26.85
C GLU A 520 21.04 -9.23 28.10
N GLU A 521 21.90 -10.23 28.33
CA GLU A 521 22.90 -10.20 29.41
C GLU A 521 23.93 -9.07 29.23
N ASP A 522 24.39 -8.82 28.01
CA ASP A 522 25.36 -7.76 27.72
C ASP A 522 24.72 -6.37 27.82
N GLN A 523 23.47 -6.21 27.37
CA GLN A 523 22.69 -4.99 27.59
C GLN A 523 22.46 -4.73 29.08
N ALA A 524 22.23 -5.77 29.89
CA ALA A 524 22.09 -5.63 31.34
C ALA A 524 23.40 -5.15 31.99
N LYS A 525 24.55 -5.74 31.61
CA LYS A 525 25.88 -5.31 32.08
C LYS A 525 26.18 -3.86 31.68
N GLU A 526 25.85 -3.47 30.45
CA GLU A 526 26.07 -2.11 29.96
C GLU A 526 25.18 -1.10 30.69
N LYS A 527 23.92 -1.45 30.96
CA LYS A 527 23.00 -0.64 31.76
C LYS A 527 23.50 -0.46 33.19
N ASP A 528 24.05 -1.50 33.81
CA ASP A 528 24.65 -1.40 35.15
C ASP A 528 25.91 -0.54 35.16
N LYS A 529 26.74 -0.63 34.11
CA LYS A 529 27.91 0.24 33.94
C LYS A 529 27.49 1.72 33.80
N LEU A 530 26.54 2.00 32.92
CA LEU A 530 25.97 3.34 32.73
C LEU A 530 25.34 3.89 34.01
N LYS A 531 24.68 3.05 34.80
CA LYS A 531 24.12 3.44 36.09
C LYS A 531 25.22 3.80 37.10
N ASN A 532 26.31 3.05 37.14
CA ASN A 532 27.45 3.36 37.99
C ASN A 532 28.16 4.66 37.56
N ASP A 533 28.32 4.87 36.25
CA ASP A 533 28.88 6.10 35.68
C ASP A 533 27.98 7.32 35.91
N LEU A 534 26.65 7.13 35.93
CA LEU A 534 25.71 8.17 36.30
C LEU A 534 25.84 8.55 37.78
N VAL A 535 25.99 7.58 38.67
CA VAL A 535 26.19 7.83 40.10
C VAL A 535 27.51 8.55 40.38
N SER A 536 28.59 8.20 39.68
CA SER A 536 29.87 8.91 39.81
C SER A 536 29.74 10.35 39.30
N SER A 537 29.11 10.55 38.15
CA SER A 537 28.85 11.89 37.58
C SER A 537 27.97 12.75 38.49
N GLN A 538 26.95 12.17 39.14
CA GLN A 538 26.13 12.88 40.13
C GLN A 538 26.93 13.31 41.37
N ARG A 539 27.88 12.49 41.84
CA ARG A 539 28.79 12.88 42.94
C ARG A 539 29.69 14.03 42.53
N ASP A 540 30.23 14.00 41.32
CA ASP A 540 31.11 15.06 40.83
C ASP A 540 30.35 16.37 40.58
N LEU A 541 29.09 16.29 40.12
CA LEU A 541 28.19 17.43 40.07
C LEU A 541 27.95 18.03 41.47
N GLY A 542 27.75 17.19 42.49
CA GLY A 542 27.63 17.64 43.88
C GLY A 542 28.89 18.39 44.35
N LYS A 543 30.08 17.84 44.09
CA LYS A 543 31.35 18.51 44.40
C LYS A 543 31.51 19.84 43.67
N LEU A 544 31.06 19.93 42.41
CA LEU A 544 31.11 21.17 41.64
C LEU A 544 30.13 22.22 42.18
N GLN A 545 28.93 21.82 42.59
CA GLN A 545 27.96 22.70 43.24
C GLN A 545 28.49 23.22 44.59
N ASP A 546 29.14 22.37 45.38
CA ASP A 546 29.76 22.78 46.63
C ASP A 546 30.92 23.76 46.39
N LYS A 547 31.79 23.49 45.41
CA LYS A 547 32.81 24.44 44.97
C LYS A 547 32.22 25.75 44.47
N GLN A 548 31.09 25.71 43.77
CA GLN A 548 30.42 26.93 43.29
C GLN A 548 29.84 27.75 44.44
N ARG A 549 29.29 27.11 45.48
CA ARG A 549 28.87 27.78 46.71
C ARG A 549 30.04 28.40 47.46
N GLU A 550 31.17 27.70 47.52
CA GLU A 550 32.41 28.23 48.12
C GLU A 550 32.97 29.42 47.30
N LEU A 551 32.92 29.33 45.98
CA LEU A 551 33.30 30.42 45.07
C LEU A 551 32.38 31.64 45.24
N GLU A 552 31.07 31.45 45.34
CA GLU A 552 30.12 32.57 45.58
C GLU A 552 30.32 33.19 46.97
N ARG A 553 30.67 32.39 47.98
CA ARG A 553 30.99 32.91 49.32
C ARG A 553 32.27 33.76 49.29
N THR A 554 33.33 33.26 48.66
CA THR A 554 34.59 33.99 48.51
C THR A 554 34.44 35.23 47.62
N LYS A 555 33.61 35.15 46.57
CA LYS A 555 33.23 36.30 45.73
C LYS A 555 32.48 37.34 46.54
N GLY A 556 31.50 36.96 47.37
CA GLY A 556 30.81 37.90 48.26
C GLY A 556 31.74 38.60 49.25
N GLU A 557 32.72 37.88 49.80
CA GLU A 557 33.79 38.46 50.63
C GLU A 557 34.69 39.41 49.84
N LEU A 558 35.05 39.06 48.60
CA LEU A 558 35.83 39.92 47.71
C LEU A 558 35.06 41.17 47.31
N GLU A 559 33.77 41.06 46.97
CA GLU A 559 32.88 42.18 46.63
C GLU A 559 32.67 43.11 47.83
N GLY A 560 32.66 42.59 49.06
CA GLY A 560 32.72 43.40 50.28
C GLY A 560 34.02 44.20 50.36
N LYS A 561 35.16 43.53 50.18
CA LYS A 561 36.48 44.20 50.16
C LYS A 561 36.63 45.20 49.01
N VAL A 562 36.05 44.93 47.84
CA VAL A 562 36.02 45.84 46.69
C VAL A 562 35.16 47.06 47.01
N ARG A 563 33.99 46.90 47.64
CA ARG A 563 33.18 48.04 48.11
C ARG A 563 33.94 48.91 49.12
N ASP A 564 34.66 48.29 50.05
CA ASP A 564 35.48 49.02 51.03
C ASP A 564 36.67 49.74 50.36
N LEU A 565 37.31 49.09 49.38
CA LEU A 565 38.38 49.68 48.57
C LEU A 565 37.86 50.79 47.64
N GLU A 566 36.69 50.64 47.03
CA GLU A 566 36.07 51.66 46.18
C GLU A 566 35.60 52.85 47.01
N ALA A 567 35.09 52.64 48.22
CA ALA A 567 34.80 53.71 49.18
C ALA A 567 36.07 54.45 49.64
N ALA A 568 37.21 53.75 49.72
CA ALA A 568 38.52 54.35 50.00
C ALA A 568 39.15 55.04 48.77
N LYS A 569 38.91 54.52 47.56
CA LYS A 569 39.46 55.01 46.28
C LYS A 569 38.66 56.19 45.70
N SER A 570 37.35 56.23 45.95
CA SER A 570 36.45 57.36 45.69
C SER A 570 36.82 58.62 46.48
N LYS A 571 37.65 58.50 47.53
CA LYS A 571 38.19 59.63 48.30
C LYS A 571 39.55 60.12 47.78
N LEU A 572 40.13 59.53 46.73
CA LEU A 572 41.51 59.81 46.31
C LEU A 572 41.75 60.23 44.85
N ASN A 573 40.76 60.25 43.92
CA ASN A 573 40.82 61.00 42.64
C ASN A 573 39.57 60.77 41.75
N PRO A 574 38.74 61.78 41.42
CA PRO A 574 37.40 61.57 40.85
C PRO A 574 37.25 61.53 39.30
N HIS A 575 38.30 61.49 38.47
CA HIS A 575 38.15 61.79 37.02
C HIS A 575 38.76 60.80 36.01
N ASN A 576 38.87 59.51 36.32
CA ASN A 576 39.48 58.53 35.40
C ASN A 576 38.45 57.74 34.55
N GLY A 577 38.59 57.79 33.21
CA GLY A 577 38.04 56.79 32.27
C GLY A 577 36.77 57.18 31.48
N TRP A 578 36.26 58.41 31.62
CA TRP A 578 35.07 58.87 30.91
C TRP A 578 35.42 59.74 29.70
N ALA A 579 34.71 59.54 28.58
CA ALA A 579 34.78 60.38 27.38
C ALA A 579 33.38 60.98 27.10
N PRO A 580 33.30 62.25 26.64
CA PRO A 580 32.03 62.95 26.46
C PRO A 580 31.21 62.47 25.25
N PHE A 581 31.80 61.65 24.39
CA PHE A 581 31.16 61.10 23.21
C PHE A 581 31.69 59.69 22.93
N ALA A 582 30.96 58.91 22.13
CA ALA A 582 31.42 57.59 21.71
C ALA A 582 32.76 57.69 20.96
N LEU A 583 33.67 56.75 21.25
CA LEU A 583 34.99 56.70 20.62
C LEU A 583 34.88 56.49 19.11
N ASN A 584 35.89 56.95 18.36
CA ASN A 584 35.99 56.83 16.90
C ASN A 584 34.78 57.39 16.14
N THR A 585 34.00 58.28 16.77
CA THR A 585 32.83 58.90 16.15
C THR A 585 33.19 60.32 15.74
N PRO A 586 32.75 60.79 14.55
CA PRO A 586 32.96 62.17 14.13
C PRO A 586 32.24 63.16 15.04
N ILE A 587 33.02 64.06 15.64
CA ILE A 587 32.58 65.09 16.57
C ILE A 587 33.14 66.47 16.18
N ARG A 588 32.57 67.49 16.82
CA ARG A 588 33.02 68.88 16.75
C ARG A 588 33.21 69.41 18.17
N PHE A 589 34.31 70.14 18.39
CA PHE A 589 34.60 70.84 19.64
C PHE A 589 34.25 72.32 19.47
N ARG A 590 33.38 72.85 20.31
CA ARG A 590 33.02 74.28 20.32
C ARG A 590 33.48 74.92 21.61
N SER A 591 34.25 76.00 21.50
CA SER A 591 34.69 76.77 22.66
C SER A 591 33.53 77.55 23.27
N ILE A 592 33.36 77.49 24.58
CA ILE A 592 32.30 78.23 25.28
C ILE A 592 32.61 79.73 25.30
N ALA A 593 33.89 80.12 25.36
CA ALA A 593 34.32 81.50 25.43
C ALA A 593 33.92 82.34 24.21
N ASN A 594 34.11 81.81 23.01
CA ASN A 594 33.88 82.55 21.76
C ASN A 594 32.72 81.99 20.91
N ARG A 595 32.12 80.87 21.33
CA ARG A 595 31.05 80.17 20.61
C ARG A 595 31.44 79.75 19.19
N THR A 596 32.72 79.49 18.94
CA THR A 596 33.18 79.00 17.64
C THR A 596 33.79 77.61 17.76
N SER A 597 33.76 76.88 16.66
CA SER A 597 34.25 75.51 16.57
C SER A 597 35.75 75.47 16.29
N LEU A 598 36.42 74.50 16.90
CA LEU A 598 37.81 74.20 16.61
C LEU A 598 37.94 73.78 15.16
N ASP A 599 38.87 74.41 14.45
CA ASP A 599 39.09 74.18 13.03
C ASP A 599 40.58 74.00 12.73
N PHE A 600 40.89 72.97 11.96
CA PHE A 600 42.24 72.71 11.49
C PHE A 600 42.29 72.67 9.96
N ASP A 601 42.78 73.76 9.35
CA ASP A 601 42.87 73.86 7.90
C ASP A 601 43.97 73.00 7.30
N TRP A 602 43.53 72.01 6.51
CA TRP A 602 44.35 71.02 5.84
C TRP A 602 44.44 71.20 4.31
N SER A 603 44.06 72.37 3.78
CA SER A 603 44.14 72.64 2.33
C SER A 603 45.59 72.74 1.80
N ASP A 604 45.85 72.03 0.68
CA ASP A 604 46.97 72.17 -0.27
C ASP A 604 48.43 72.09 0.21
N ASN A 605 48.83 71.00 0.89
CA ASN A 605 50.24 70.59 1.06
C ASN A 605 51.21 71.67 1.63
N ARG A 606 50.68 72.77 2.17
CA ARG A 606 51.40 73.80 2.94
C ARG A 606 50.86 73.85 4.36
N GLY A 607 50.67 72.68 4.97
CA GLY A 607 49.94 72.47 6.21
C GLY A 607 50.13 73.60 7.22
N SER A 608 49.05 74.34 7.49
CA SER A 608 49.02 75.26 8.62
C SER A 608 49.29 74.44 9.88
N LYS A 609 50.27 74.86 10.69
CA LYS A 609 50.56 74.22 11.99
C LYS A 609 49.63 74.71 13.11
N ASN A 610 48.76 75.66 12.81
CA ASN A 610 47.99 76.40 13.78
C ASN A 610 46.51 76.02 13.69
N PHE A 611 45.88 75.83 14.84
CA PHE A 611 44.42 75.79 14.94
C PHE A 611 43.84 77.18 14.65
N GLY A 612 42.71 77.19 13.95
CA GLY A 612 41.77 78.30 13.93
C GLY A 612 40.56 77.97 14.80
N GLN A 613 39.73 78.98 15.06
CA GLN A 613 38.39 78.77 15.60
C GLN A 613 37.40 79.63 14.81
N TYR A 614 36.44 78.96 14.15
CA TYR A 614 35.36 79.58 13.39
C TYR A 614 34.23 78.58 13.23
N ASP A 615 33.00 79.07 13.03
CA ASP A 615 31.87 78.18 12.74
C ASP A 615 31.66 78.10 11.23
N ALA A 616 31.70 76.87 10.70
CA ALA A 616 31.34 76.58 9.32
C ALA A 616 30.44 75.34 9.26
N VAL A 617 29.42 75.39 8.41
CA VAL A 617 28.50 74.26 8.20
C VAL A 617 29.19 73.25 7.29
N GLU A 618 29.23 71.98 7.72
CA GLU A 618 29.79 70.85 6.96
C GLU A 618 31.27 70.96 6.52
N HIS A 619 32.10 71.74 7.23
CA HIS A 619 33.52 71.86 6.93
C HIS A 619 34.34 70.70 7.52
N ASN A 620 34.99 69.89 6.67
CA ASN A 620 35.78 68.73 7.10
C ASN A 620 36.94 69.07 8.06
N ASN A 621 37.43 70.32 8.04
CA ASN A 621 38.46 70.81 8.96
C ASN A 621 38.01 70.86 10.44
N GLN A 622 36.70 70.78 10.70
CA GLN A 622 36.11 70.80 12.05
C GLN A 622 35.74 69.40 12.54
N LYS A 623 36.18 68.37 11.81
CA LYS A 623 35.79 66.99 12.02
C LYS A 623 36.90 66.26 12.79
N PHE A 624 36.66 66.03 14.07
CA PHE A 624 37.57 65.33 14.97
C PHE A 624 36.97 64.02 15.47
N GLU A 625 37.78 63.19 16.08
CA GLU A 625 37.35 61.99 16.80
C GLU A 625 38.19 61.80 18.06
N ILE A 626 37.61 61.11 19.04
CA ILE A 626 38.28 60.74 20.29
C ILE A 626 38.67 59.27 20.21
N LEU A 627 39.93 58.98 20.44
CA LEU A 627 40.49 57.62 20.47
C LEU A 627 40.92 57.29 21.90
N SER A 628 40.70 56.04 22.32
CA SER A 628 41.31 55.54 23.56
C SER A 628 42.76 55.16 23.27
N ILE A 629 43.68 55.62 24.12
CA ILE A 629 45.11 55.30 24.04
C ILE A 629 45.58 54.53 25.29
N GLY A 630 44.64 54.11 26.14
CA GLY A 630 44.87 53.38 27.37
C GLY A 630 43.61 53.37 28.24
N PRO A 631 43.63 52.66 29.38
CA PRO A 631 42.45 52.48 30.23
C PRO A 631 41.93 53.79 30.86
N LYS A 632 42.71 54.88 30.80
CA LYS A 632 42.43 56.14 31.50
C LYS A 632 42.76 57.41 30.71
N ALA A 633 43.26 57.30 29.49
CA ALA A 633 43.67 58.44 28.67
C ALA A 633 43.14 58.31 27.23
N PHE A 634 42.88 59.46 26.63
CA PHE A 634 42.36 59.59 25.28
C PHE A 634 43.29 60.45 24.43
N ALA A 635 43.12 60.37 23.11
CA ALA A 635 43.74 61.27 22.16
C ALA A 635 42.67 61.85 21.24
N ILE A 636 42.88 63.08 20.78
CA ILE A 636 41.98 63.75 19.84
C ILE A 636 42.66 63.76 18.47
N ARG A 637 42.01 63.16 17.47
CA ARG A 637 42.52 63.06 16.10
C ARG A 637 41.64 63.87 15.16
N HIS A 638 42.24 64.58 14.23
CA HIS A 638 41.52 65.21 13.13
C HIS A 638 41.33 64.20 12.01
N ILE A 639 40.08 63.99 11.58
CA ILE A 639 39.73 62.87 10.70
C ILE A 639 40.36 63.04 9.32
N ALA A 640 40.32 64.24 8.74
CA ALA A 640 40.79 64.44 7.36
C ALA A 640 42.32 64.35 7.22
N SER A 641 43.08 64.72 8.25
CA SER A 641 44.55 64.65 8.22
C SER A 641 45.14 63.40 8.88
N GLY A 642 44.36 62.67 9.70
CA GLY A 642 44.81 61.52 10.48
C GLY A 642 45.79 61.86 11.61
N ARG A 643 46.04 63.15 11.88
CA ARG A 643 46.98 63.63 12.90
C ARG A 643 46.30 63.92 14.23
N TYR A 644 47.08 63.87 15.31
CA TYR A 644 46.61 64.10 16.67
C TYR A 644 46.89 65.52 17.12
N ILE A 645 46.01 66.07 17.96
CA ILE A 645 46.32 67.28 18.71
C ILE A 645 47.49 66.96 19.65
N THR A 646 48.52 67.79 19.64
CA THR A 646 49.73 67.64 20.44
C THR A 646 50.30 69.00 20.86
N THR A 647 51.23 68.98 21.81
CA THR A 647 51.96 70.15 22.25
C THR A 647 53.07 70.53 21.26
N GLN A 648 53.24 71.82 21.00
CA GLN A 648 54.35 72.39 20.22
C GLN A 648 55.32 73.14 21.15
N ASN A 649 55.79 74.32 20.75
CA ASN A 649 56.77 75.10 21.49
C ASN A 649 56.19 75.66 22.79
N SER A 650 56.99 75.63 23.85
CA SER A 650 56.73 76.30 25.12
C SER A 650 56.70 77.81 24.94
N ARG A 651 55.88 78.48 25.72
CA ARG A 651 55.83 79.94 25.78
C ARG A 651 56.66 80.48 26.95
N PRO A 652 57.13 81.74 26.86
CA PRO A 652 57.85 82.39 27.96
C PRO A 652 57.03 82.58 29.24
N ASP A 653 55.70 82.58 29.13
CA ASP A 653 54.74 82.87 30.20
C ASP A 653 54.25 81.59 30.93
N GLY A 654 54.73 80.40 30.56
CA GLY A 654 54.44 79.13 31.24
C GLY A 654 53.41 78.23 30.55
N GLY A 655 52.82 78.68 29.44
CA GLY A 655 51.92 77.88 28.60
C GLY A 655 52.60 77.15 27.46
N VAL A 656 51.82 76.35 26.72
CA VAL A 656 52.29 75.62 25.55
C VAL A 656 51.34 75.85 24.37
N TYR A 657 51.88 76.07 23.17
CA TYR A 657 51.05 76.11 21.97
C TYR A 657 50.56 74.71 21.61
N MET A 658 49.28 74.57 21.26
CA MET A 658 48.77 73.30 20.73
C MET A 658 48.83 73.31 19.21
N GLY A 659 49.12 72.16 18.62
CA GLY A 659 49.08 71.96 17.18
C GLY A 659 48.82 70.50 16.82
N MET A 660 49.15 70.12 15.58
CA MET A 660 48.94 68.76 15.08
C MET A 660 50.26 68.01 14.91
N GLY A 661 50.29 66.73 15.30
CA GLY A 661 51.45 65.85 15.17
C GLY A 661 51.06 64.40 14.87
N ASP A 662 52.06 63.56 14.60
CA ASP A 662 51.85 62.18 14.17
C ASP A 662 51.63 61.21 15.34
N PHE A 663 51.90 61.63 16.58
CA PHE A 663 51.75 60.82 17.80
C PHE A 663 50.62 61.34 18.70
N PRO A 664 49.85 60.44 19.34
CA PRO A 664 48.78 60.83 20.24
C PRO A 664 49.31 61.52 21.49
N PHE A 665 48.76 62.68 21.80
CA PHE A 665 48.99 63.35 23.08
C PHE A 665 47.90 62.94 24.08
N PRO A 666 48.27 62.47 25.28
CA PRO A 666 47.30 61.92 26.21
C PRO A 666 46.52 63.02 26.94
N VAL A 667 45.19 62.97 26.82
CA VAL A 667 44.25 63.86 27.49
C VAL A 667 43.20 63.10 28.29
N THR A 668 42.60 63.78 29.27
CA THR A 668 41.43 63.30 30.01
C THR A 668 40.30 64.31 29.90
N PHE A 669 39.06 63.84 30.05
CA PHE A 669 37.88 64.69 29.98
C PHE A 669 37.22 64.77 31.35
N GLN A 670 36.89 65.98 31.77
CA GLN A 670 36.13 66.23 32.98
C GLN A 670 34.77 66.83 32.59
N CYS A 671 33.68 66.18 32.99
CA CYS A 671 32.35 66.75 32.86
C CYS A 671 32.19 67.89 33.87
N LEU A 672 31.71 69.04 33.41
CA LEU A 672 31.37 70.15 34.28
C LEU A 672 29.91 70.01 34.74
N LEU A 673 29.70 70.22 36.03
CA LEU A 673 28.38 70.14 36.66
C LEU A 673 27.82 71.56 36.84
N ASP A 674 26.50 71.71 36.76
CA ASP A 674 25.82 72.93 37.18
C ASP A 674 25.77 73.07 38.72
N GLU A 675 25.26 74.19 39.23
CA GLU A 675 25.12 74.45 40.68
C GLU A 675 24.25 73.41 41.40
N ARG A 676 23.46 72.62 40.67
CA ARG A 676 22.60 71.56 41.20
C ARG A 676 23.24 70.17 41.09
N GLY A 677 24.49 70.08 40.61
CA GLY A 677 25.25 68.85 40.49
C GLY A 677 24.93 68.01 39.25
N ASN A 678 24.17 68.55 38.28
CA ASN A 678 23.84 67.84 37.04
C ASN A 678 24.88 68.15 35.94
N ALA A 679 25.16 67.18 35.08
CA ALA A 679 26.00 67.37 33.91
C ALA A 679 25.43 68.47 33.01
N ASN A 680 26.13 69.59 32.86
CA ASN A 680 25.65 70.76 32.12
C ASN A 680 25.95 70.68 30.60
N GLY A 681 26.49 69.55 30.14
CA GLY A 681 26.88 69.31 28.74
C GLY A 681 28.19 69.97 28.33
N LYS A 682 28.90 70.64 29.25
CA LYS A 682 30.24 71.20 29.03
C LYS A 682 31.31 70.27 29.57
N VAL A 683 32.48 70.35 28.96
CA VAL A 683 33.60 69.46 29.20
C VAL A 683 34.88 70.28 29.26
N MET A 684 35.76 69.90 30.16
CA MET A 684 37.14 70.40 30.21
C MET A 684 38.08 69.31 29.72
N ILE A 685 39.00 69.68 28.84
CA ILE A 685 40.00 68.76 28.28
C ILE A 685 41.32 69.03 29.01
N ARG A 686 41.76 68.07 29.82
CA ARG A 686 42.98 68.16 30.64
C ARG A 686 44.10 67.34 30.06
N PHE A 687 45.35 67.74 30.29
CA PHE A 687 46.49 66.89 29.97
C PHE A 687 46.50 65.70 30.93
N ALA A 688 46.72 64.49 30.44
CA ALA A 688 46.60 63.29 31.28
C ALA A 688 47.74 63.15 32.30
N GLU A 689 48.94 63.60 31.94
CA GLU A 689 50.13 63.51 32.80
C GLU A 689 50.36 64.78 33.65
N GLN A 690 49.67 65.87 33.31
CA GLN A 690 49.76 67.18 33.97
C GLN A 690 48.36 67.77 34.09
N ASP A 691 47.53 67.21 34.97
CA ASP A 691 46.10 67.50 35.09
C ASP A 691 45.75 68.95 35.47
N GLU A 692 46.75 69.72 35.92
CA GLU A 692 46.67 71.17 36.12
C GLU A 692 46.56 71.94 34.79
N TYR A 693 46.99 71.37 33.65
CA TYR A 693 46.93 72.02 32.34
C TYR A 693 45.68 71.61 31.56
N THR A 694 45.00 72.59 30.98
CA THR A 694 43.78 72.44 30.21
C THR A 694 43.89 73.05 28.82
N PHE A 695 43.09 72.53 27.88
CA PHE A 695 42.97 73.13 26.55
C PHE A 695 42.21 74.44 26.68
N ASN A 696 42.88 75.53 26.35
CA ASN A 696 42.36 76.88 26.44
C ASN A 696 42.28 77.54 25.07
N SER A 697 41.24 78.34 24.90
CA SER A 697 41.03 79.20 23.75
C SER A 697 41.59 80.60 24.02
N GLU A 698 42.47 81.13 23.15
CA GLU A 698 43.19 82.38 23.41
C GLU A 698 43.43 83.23 22.13
N GLY A 699 43.61 84.54 22.29
CA GLY A 699 43.93 85.52 21.24
C GLY A 699 42.81 86.52 20.95
N ILE A 700 43.07 87.57 20.15
CA ILE A 700 42.02 88.48 19.66
C ILE A 700 41.06 87.65 18.80
N GLN A 701 39.77 87.64 19.15
CA GLN A 701 38.75 86.72 18.62
C GLN A 701 39.03 85.22 18.89
N CYS A 702 39.87 84.89 19.87
CA CYS A 702 40.09 83.53 20.37
C CYS A 702 40.48 82.51 19.28
N ARG A 703 41.38 82.91 18.36
CA ARG A 703 41.74 82.10 17.20
C ARG A 703 42.81 81.04 17.45
N LYS A 704 43.34 80.88 18.67
CA LYS A 704 44.42 79.93 18.97
C LYS A 704 44.00 78.92 20.04
N LEU A 705 44.48 77.70 19.91
CA LEU A 705 44.40 76.66 20.94
C LEU A 705 45.73 76.57 21.69
N ILE A 706 45.69 76.65 23.02
CA ILE A 706 46.87 76.57 23.88
C ILE A 706 46.62 75.60 25.04
N GLY A 707 47.69 75.03 25.58
CA GLY A 707 47.70 74.37 26.88
C GLY A 707 48.09 75.38 27.94
N TRP A 708 47.22 75.62 28.90
CA TRP A 708 47.47 76.57 30.00
C TRP A 708 46.99 75.98 31.32
N MET A 709 47.58 76.41 32.44
CA MET A 709 47.09 76.02 33.77
C MET A 709 45.61 76.41 33.92
N HIS A 710 44.79 75.51 34.47
CA HIS A 710 43.36 75.70 34.65
C HIS A 710 43.06 77.06 35.29
N ALA A 711 42.39 77.93 34.53
CA ALA A 711 41.91 79.21 34.99
C ALA A 711 40.39 79.17 34.96
N LYS A 712 39.73 79.12 36.12
CA LYS A 712 38.27 79.04 36.25
C LYS A 712 37.57 80.11 35.39
N GLY A 713 37.06 79.73 34.22
CA GLY A 713 36.41 80.64 33.27
C GLY A 713 36.05 79.96 31.95
N ALA A 714 35.36 80.67 31.05
CA ALA A 714 34.83 80.08 29.81
C ALA A 714 35.91 79.63 28.79
N ASN A 715 37.17 79.98 28.99
CA ASN A 715 38.26 79.75 28.01
C ASN A 715 38.73 78.30 27.95
N ASP A 716 38.57 77.51 29.02
CA ASP A 716 38.88 76.08 29.05
C ASP A 716 37.64 75.17 29.08
N GLU A 717 36.46 75.76 28.91
CA GLU A 717 35.22 75.03 28.75
C GLU A 717 34.91 74.78 27.27
N TRP A 718 34.60 73.52 26.95
CA TRP A 718 34.27 73.07 25.61
C TRP A 718 32.91 72.37 25.59
N GLN A 719 32.17 72.56 24.51
CA GLN A 719 31.01 71.73 24.18
C GLN A 719 31.39 70.73 23.09
N VAL A 720 31.07 69.45 23.30
CA VAL A 720 31.34 68.38 22.33
C VAL A 720 30.01 67.86 21.82
N LYS A 721 29.81 67.86 20.50
CA LYS A 721 28.63 67.26 19.85
C LYS A 721 29.03 66.42 18.65
N ALA A 722 28.08 65.60 18.17
CA ALA A 722 28.22 64.89 16.90
C ALA A 722 28.47 65.90 15.77
N PHE A 723 29.35 65.57 14.82
CA PHE A 723 29.70 66.48 13.73
C PHE A 723 28.50 66.87 12.86
N ASN A 724 27.51 65.97 12.71
CA ASN A 724 26.30 66.20 11.92
C ASN A 724 25.20 66.96 12.69
N ASP A 725 25.42 67.28 13.97
CA ASP A 725 24.45 68.04 14.75
C ASP A 725 24.56 69.54 14.43
N LEU A 726 23.66 70.01 13.55
CA LEU A 726 23.57 71.40 13.11
C LEU A 726 22.95 72.33 14.16
N SER A 727 22.61 71.83 15.36
CA SER A 727 22.13 72.66 16.49
C SER A 727 23.25 73.39 17.23
N MET A 728 24.46 73.44 16.66
CA MET A 728 25.58 74.27 17.14
C MET A 728 25.53 75.65 16.49
#